data_AF-A0A1H8QC01-F1
#
_entry.id   AF-A0A1H8QC01-F1
#
_cell.length_a   1.000
_cell.length_b   1.000
_cell.length_c   1.000
_cell.angle_alpha   90.00
_cell.angle_beta   90.00
_cell.angle_gamma   90.00
#
_symmetry.space_group_name_H-M   'P 1'
#
loop_
_entity.id
_entity.type
_entity.pdbx_description
1 polymer ?
#
loop_
_entity_poly.entity_id
_entity_poly.type
_entity_poly.pdbx_seq_one_letter_code
_entity_poly.pdbx_strand_id
1 'polypeptide(L)'
;MHVQSHLNSPKSREAARSAVGLGALLCAAFAIVMILLPASAFADTEPATSYAGGTGTASDPYQIANVAQLRYMMSEVNKPGELSGGTYTPTAAQTAHYALTADIDASKETAWSPIGWGEHTTIGEGDERVVDYAYFCGTFDGNGHSIKLKQIGITDLTLTYKMASLFGATAAGHSATFKDFNLSGTTTAAGVGQIAAGVLGVADGNVTFEGVTCSVAATANGSNGIAGGLVGKATGTLTIDRCKTCGPVSGMKAAGGMVGYALDCNLSLHASRNYLDFNAASTNTGLIRAGSVGENAGNAGGLVGLCESTSASSPSEVTISACGNTGTVSASAAGGGLVGANSGCKLTISNCFSAAENDFEYTVIGTPVGGTAYLGGIVGRTQGGLYRLAIMNTYSASLMGKQSQADGSATVGGLVGLVGVGEAGSEIRIGNCYFRGDAAAGWDGARGANTGGLVAPTISQSNALPLSFDDLKRQGASKLGAYFSDGHESSTPNYGYPVLYWQLGQEEPSVNLEDADIFCSDEDVTYTGKAVLPSDIRVVLNDTELDPESDYTITGANNINVTTDGNPATFTVVGAGAYAGTQSGPNEFRIIAANLGTSNCTYTATSTWNFGGNNLVRPSITITNSAGVQLQENVDYTLDWSSNNTKITAPLGSVDAVAVPGGNYSGSMQVQFAVAAGPDSFANASTGTENDPYIIDSVGALAYMQYCIENDFPTYGSAHYKLTADLDLDTETSPLVPSIGIASPFAGSFDGGGHTITMHAGTTQPLFNAITGSPGRTEVKDLVLEGTMSRPALAESVNGGETTFYNVSSSVAVSASAADLGGLVGIMKEGSLTFNSCFTSGSVTNGLETEGVGGMLGRALPNAHVVFQDCANTGNIQAPNATRVGGLLGFAGNANGESCASSSEFLTSYNSGNITARGMAGGLEGCGYNVRVESAYNTGYVTVSGLAADGPYAGGLVGWATRQLTVKRAYNTGLVTYNEVDLTGTAAGAICGDVANGNASFSNTHYLELSCTQAAGRLDGDGITKQTSEVMQSVDFADTTLGTPFHFDSNNVNGHFPVFIANVVDLTTETDVIINVVSPQAYTGKAVTPNPSVIVKGVTLRKDVDYTLQYVNNINPGTATVYVIATGHYYKGSRLAAFQIVDSSGTSKQSMYRLYNPNGGEHFYTASTEERDGLRKLGWKYEG
;
A
#
# COMPACT_ATOMS: atom_id res chain seq x y z
N MET A 1 -51.23 -21.46 -42.66
CA MET A 1 -52.39 -20.55 -42.82
C MET A 1 -51.93 -19.19 -42.33
N HIS A 2 -51.85 -18.15 -43.16
CA HIS A 2 -52.92 -17.16 -43.44
C HIS A 2 -53.41 -16.44 -42.17
N VAL A 3 -53.47 -15.09 -42.10
CA VAL A 3 -53.23 -14.04 -43.11
C VAL A 3 -52.76 -12.70 -42.48
N GLN A 4 -52.19 -11.78 -43.28
CA GLN A 4 -51.76 -10.43 -42.85
C GLN A 4 -52.85 -9.36 -43.01
N SER A 5 -52.86 -8.34 -42.13
CA SER A 5 -53.25 -6.93 -42.42
C SER A 5 -53.09 -6.08 -41.14
N HIS A 6 -52.72 -4.79 -41.13
CA HIS A 6 -52.44 -3.80 -42.19
C HIS A 6 -51.19 -2.96 -41.84
N LEU A 7 -50.54 -2.35 -42.84
CA LEU A 7 -50.07 -0.96 -42.79
C LEU A 7 -49.58 -0.52 -44.18
N ASN A 8 -50.30 0.41 -44.83
CA ASN A 8 -49.87 1.02 -46.09
C ASN A 8 -50.62 2.35 -46.32
N SER A 9 -49.92 3.48 -46.36
CA SER A 9 -50.52 4.77 -46.76
C SER A 9 -49.48 5.72 -47.39
N PRO A 10 -49.86 6.67 -48.28
CA PRO A 10 -48.91 7.26 -49.21
C PRO A 10 -48.00 8.38 -48.66
N LYS A 11 -48.24 8.88 -47.44
CA LYS A 11 -47.59 10.10 -46.92
C LYS A 11 -46.09 10.00 -46.62
N SER A 12 -45.50 8.80 -46.66
CA SER A 12 -44.08 8.59 -46.35
C SER A 12 -43.09 8.90 -47.50
N ARG A 13 -43.57 9.11 -48.74
CA ARG A 13 -42.69 9.17 -49.93
C ARG A 13 -42.13 10.54 -50.29
N GLU A 14 -42.61 11.64 -49.71
CA GLU A 14 -42.10 13.00 -50.03
C GLU A 14 -40.97 13.45 -49.09
N ALA A 15 -40.99 13.03 -47.81
CA ALA A 15 -39.95 13.35 -46.84
C ALA A 15 -38.54 12.82 -47.21
N ALA A 16 -38.47 11.75 -48.01
CA ALA A 16 -37.22 11.11 -48.40
C ALA A 16 -36.39 11.88 -49.47
N ARG A 17 -36.93 12.96 -50.07
CA ARG A 17 -36.28 13.66 -51.20
C ARG A 17 -35.52 14.93 -50.83
N SER A 18 -35.73 15.51 -49.65
CA SER A 18 -34.98 16.68 -49.17
C SER A 18 -33.64 16.31 -48.53
N ALA A 19 -33.51 15.11 -47.94
CA ALA A 19 -32.34 14.69 -47.18
C ALA A 19 -31.05 14.52 -48.02
N VAL A 20 -31.18 14.20 -49.32
CA VAL A 20 -30.04 13.85 -50.19
C VAL A 20 -29.14 15.05 -50.49
N GLY A 21 -29.66 16.29 -50.43
CA GLY A 21 -28.90 17.49 -50.79
C GLY A 21 -27.88 17.95 -49.74
N LEU A 22 -28.04 17.57 -48.47
CA LEU A 22 -27.25 18.13 -47.36
C LEU A 22 -25.94 17.38 -47.10
N GLY A 23 -25.90 16.08 -47.35
CA GLY A 23 -24.71 15.24 -47.10
C GLY A 23 -23.49 15.62 -47.95
N ALA A 24 -23.72 16.07 -49.19
CA ALA A 24 -22.65 16.40 -50.13
C ALA A 24 -21.76 17.58 -49.70
N LEU A 25 -22.28 18.52 -48.91
CA LEU A 25 -21.48 19.66 -48.39
C LEU A 25 -20.61 19.27 -47.18
N LEU A 26 -21.07 18.38 -46.31
CA LEU A 26 -20.29 17.98 -45.13
C LEU A 26 -19.03 17.20 -45.50
N CYS A 27 -19.09 16.31 -46.50
CA CYS A 27 -17.94 15.54 -46.95
C CYS A 27 -16.77 16.42 -47.44
N ALA A 28 -17.06 17.56 -48.06
CA ALA A 28 -16.03 18.49 -48.54
C ALA A 28 -15.31 19.24 -47.40
N ALA A 29 -16.01 19.54 -46.31
CA ALA A 29 -15.42 20.20 -45.14
C ALA A 29 -14.49 19.26 -44.35
N PHE A 30 -14.88 17.98 -44.20
CA PHE A 30 -14.10 16.99 -43.44
C PHE A 30 -12.72 16.70 -44.06
N ALA A 31 -12.62 16.74 -45.39
CA ALA A 31 -11.38 16.43 -46.12
C ALA A 31 -10.23 17.44 -45.87
N ILE A 32 -10.53 18.66 -45.44
CA ILE A 32 -9.53 19.73 -45.24
C ILE A 32 -8.87 19.65 -43.86
N VAL A 33 -9.58 19.12 -42.84
CA VAL A 33 -9.07 18.99 -41.47
C VAL A 33 -8.02 17.88 -41.34
N MET A 34 -8.13 16.83 -42.17
CA MET A 34 -7.23 15.65 -42.17
C MET A 34 -5.76 15.91 -42.56
N ILE A 35 -5.40 17.12 -42.98
CA ILE A 35 -4.07 17.42 -43.55
C ILE A 35 -3.09 18.02 -42.51
N LEU A 36 -3.54 18.30 -41.28
CA LEU A 36 -2.77 19.06 -40.27
C LEU A 36 -2.55 18.35 -38.92
N LEU A 37 -2.73 17.03 -38.85
CA LEU A 37 -2.43 16.23 -37.65
C LEU A 37 -1.31 15.20 -37.93
N PRO A 38 -0.42 14.92 -36.94
CA PRO A 38 0.62 13.91 -37.10
C PRO A 38 0.02 12.50 -37.21
N ALA A 39 0.64 11.65 -38.04
CA ALA A 39 0.10 10.35 -38.44
C ALA A 39 -0.03 9.30 -37.32
N SER A 40 0.45 9.59 -36.10
CA SER A 40 0.33 8.72 -34.92
C SER A 40 -1.08 8.69 -34.31
N ALA A 41 -2.00 9.57 -34.72
CA ALA A 41 -3.29 9.77 -34.05
C ALA A 41 -4.47 8.91 -34.52
N PHE A 42 -4.32 8.07 -35.57
CA PHE A 42 -5.45 7.45 -36.28
C PHE A 42 -5.36 5.94 -36.56
N ALA A 43 -4.43 5.20 -35.93
CA ALA A 43 -4.12 3.82 -36.31
C ALA A 43 -5.19 2.74 -36.00
N ASP A 44 -6.04 2.92 -34.97
CA ASP A 44 -6.77 1.81 -34.33
C ASP A 44 -8.09 1.36 -35.00
N THR A 45 -8.52 2.02 -36.09
CA THR A 45 -9.88 1.85 -36.67
C THR A 45 -9.99 0.91 -37.88
N GLU A 46 -8.89 0.58 -38.55
CA GLU A 46 -8.87 -0.39 -39.65
C GLU A 46 -8.43 -1.78 -39.14
N PRO A 47 -9.03 -2.89 -39.64
CA PRO A 47 -8.61 -4.23 -39.25
C PRO A 47 -7.25 -4.58 -39.87
N ALA A 48 -6.31 -5.06 -39.04
CA ALA A 48 -5.03 -5.55 -39.54
C ALA A 48 -5.24 -6.83 -40.37
N THR A 49 -4.49 -6.93 -41.48
CA THR A 49 -4.49 -8.09 -42.39
C THR A 49 -3.14 -8.81 -42.39
N SER A 50 -2.21 -8.40 -41.51
CA SER A 50 -0.90 -9.03 -41.31
C SER A 50 -0.32 -8.63 -39.94
N TYR A 51 0.61 -9.43 -39.44
CA TYR A 51 1.43 -9.15 -38.26
C TYR A 51 2.49 -8.07 -38.56
N ALA A 52 3.17 -7.54 -37.54
CA ALA A 52 4.24 -6.53 -37.75
C ALA A 52 5.49 -7.12 -38.43
N GLY A 53 5.69 -8.43 -38.28
CA GLY A 53 6.81 -9.20 -38.80
C GLY A 53 6.73 -10.66 -38.35
N GLY A 54 7.75 -11.44 -38.73
CA GLY A 54 7.89 -12.84 -38.37
C GLY A 54 7.11 -13.84 -39.24
N THR A 55 7.51 -15.10 -39.14
CA THR A 55 6.94 -16.25 -39.86
C THR A 55 6.12 -17.19 -38.96
N GLY A 56 6.03 -16.89 -37.67
CA GLY A 56 5.33 -17.71 -36.68
C GLY A 56 6.10 -18.93 -36.19
N THR A 57 7.41 -19.01 -36.51
CA THR A 57 8.29 -20.11 -36.10
C THR A 57 8.98 -19.80 -34.78
N ALA A 58 9.48 -20.81 -34.05
CA ALA A 58 10.15 -20.60 -32.75
C ALA A 58 11.38 -19.67 -32.82
N SER A 59 12.04 -19.61 -33.98
CA SER A 59 13.18 -18.73 -34.27
C SER A 59 12.80 -17.35 -34.81
N ASP A 60 11.54 -17.17 -35.22
CA ASP A 60 11.04 -15.97 -35.90
C ASP A 60 9.50 -15.86 -35.68
N PRO A 61 9.07 -15.54 -34.44
CA PRO A 61 7.66 -15.53 -34.04
C PRO A 61 6.89 -14.36 -34.67
N TYR A 62 5.58 -14.51 -34.84
CA TYR A 62 4.71 -13.44 -35.33
C TYR A 62 4.69 -12.26 -34.35
N GLN A 63 5.05 -11.08 -34.84
CA GLN A 63 5.23 -9.88 -34.02
C GLN A 63 3.91 -9.09 -33.89
N ILE A 64 3.53 -8.79 -32.65
CA ILE A 64 2.32 -8.04 -32.29
C ILE A 64 2.75 -6.72 -31.65
N ALA A 65 2.50 -5.61 -32.35
CA ALA A 65 2.89 -4.25 -31.96
C ALA A 65 1.70 -3.34 -31.61
N ASN A 66 0.46 -3.80 -31.81
CA ASN A 66 -0.76 -3.02 -31.54
C ASN A 66 -2.00 -3.92 -31.36
N VAL A 67 -3.10 -3.33 -30.88
CA VAL A 67 -4.36 -4.04 -30.64
C VAL A 67 -4.98 -4.61 -31.93
N ALA A 68 -4.84 -3.95 -33.08
CA ALA A 68 -5.37 -4.45 -34.35
C ALA A 68 -4.70 -5.76 -34.79
N GLN A 69 -3.40 -5.93 -34.53
CA GLN A 69 -2.67 -7.18 -34.77
C GLN A 69 -3.03 -8.28 -33.77
N LEU A 70 -3.35 -7.92 -32.52
CA LEU A 70 -3.88 -8.87 -31.54
C LEU A 70 -5.31 -9.34 -31.91
N ARG A 71 -6.16 -8.45 -32.46
CA ARG A 71 -7.45 -8.84 -33.09
C ARG A 71 -7.23 -9.75 -34.29
N TYR A 72 -6.20 -9.52 -35.10
CA TYR A 72 -5.88 -10.39 -36.24
C TYR A 72 -5.46 -11.80 -35.77
N MET A 73 -4.58 -11.90 -34.76
CA MET A 73 -4.27 -13.18 -34.09
C MET A 73 -5.55 -13.90 -33.61
N MET A 74 -6.42 -13.20 -32.88
CA MET A 74 -7.71 -13.74 -32.43
C MET A 74 -8.55 -14.30 -33.60
N SER A 75 -8.61 -13.59 -34.72
CA SER A 75 -9.38 -14.02 -35.91
C SER A 75 -8.77 -15.20 -36.68
N GLU A 76 -7.45 -15.41 -36.58
CA GLU A 76 -6.76 -16.55 -37.20
C GLU A 76 -6.78 -17.79 -36.30
N VAL A 77 -6.56 -17.63 -34.99
CA VAL A 77 -6.53 -18.72 -34.00
C VAL A 77 -7.92 -19.27 -33.71
N ASN A 78 -8.99 -18.45 -33.81
CA ASN A 78 -10.37 -18.90 -33.60
C ASN A 78 -11.00 -19.58 -34.83
N LYS A 79 -10.22 -19.86 -35.89
CA LYS A 79 -10.66 -20.72 -36.99
C LYS A 79 -10.74 -22.18 -36.53
N PRO A 80 -11.70 -22.98 -37.02
CA PRO A 80 -11.79 -24.38 -36.65
C PRO A 80 -10.56 -25.18 -37.09
N GLY A 81 -10.12 -26.10 -36.23
CA GLY A 81 -9.18 -27.18 -36.55
C GLY A 81 -9.92 -28.46 -36.93
N GLU A 82 -9.21 -29.45 -37.48
CA GLU A 82 -9.82 -30.71 -37.92
C GLU A 82 -9.93 -31.72 -36.76
N LEU A 83 -11.14 -32.19 -36.45
CA LEU A 83 -11.37 -33.27 -35.48
C LEU A 83 -11.70 -34.57 -36.21
N SER A 84 -10.81 -35.56 -36.15
CA SER A 84 -10.95 -36.83 -36.89
C SER A 84 -10.59 -38.03 -36.01
N GLY A 85 -11.49 -39.01 -35.91
CA GLY A 85 -11.28 -40.21 -35.10
C GLY A 85 -11.04 -39.97 -33.59
N GLY A 86 -11.45 -38.80 -33.07
CA GLY A 86 -11.16 -38.37 -31.70
C GLY A 86 -9.80 -37.69 -31.52
N THR A 87 -9.02 -37.50 -32.60
CA THR A 87 -7.78 -36.71 -32.60
C THR A 87 -8.06 -35.31 -33.14
N TYR A 88 -7.60 -34.28 -32.43
CA TYR A 88 -7.62 -32.90 -32.91
C TYR A 88 -6.35 -32.58 -33.70
N THR A 89 -6.49 -31.89 -34.83
CA THR A 89 -5.40 -31.40 -35.66
C THR A 89 -5.49 -29.87 -35.75
N PRO A 90 -4.62 -29.12 -35.04
CA PRO A 90 -4.64 -27.66 -35.05
C PRO A 90 -4.19 -27.09 -36.40
N THR A 91 -4.68 -25.89 -36.71
CA THR A 91 -4.21 -25.09 -37.85
C THR A 91 -2.83 -24.48 -37.57
N ALA A 92 -2.13 -24.06 -38.64
CA ALA A 92 -0.81 -23.45 -38.53
C ALA A 92 -0.77 -22.18 -37.66
N ALA A 93 -1.88 -21.43 -37.55
CA ALA A 93 -1.98 -20.28 -36.63
C ALA A 93 -2.11 -20.73 -35.16
N GLN A 94 -2.83 -21.82 -34.90
CA GLN A 94 -3.03 -22.34 -33.55
C GLN A 94 -1.74 -22.93 -32.95
N THR A 95 -0.82 -23.43 -33.77
CA THR A 95 0.51 -23.90 -33.35
C THR A 95 1.63 -22.85 -33.44
N ALA A 96 1.34 -21.63 -33.91
CA ALA A 96 2.38 -20.64 -34.16
C ALA A 96 2.96 -20.04 -32.87
N HIS A 97 4.17 -19.50 -32.98
CA HIS A 97 4.82 -18.72 -31.94
C HIS A 97 4.55 -17.23 -32.19
N TYR A 98 4.18 -16.51 -31.13
CA TYR A 98 3.80 -15.09 -31.13
C TYR A 98 4.64 -14.33 -30.11
N ALA A 99 5.02 -13.10 -30.43
CA ALA A 99 5.78 -12.22 -29.55
C ALA A 99 5.22 -10.80 -29.53
N LEU A 100 5.07 -10.21 -28.35
CA LEU A 100 4.81 -8.78 -28.21
C LEU A 100 6.08 -7.96 -28.52
N THR A 101 5.91 -6.83 -29.21
CA THR A 101 6.99 -5.85 -29.46
C THR A 101 6.64 -4.45 -28.96
N ALA A 102 5.52 -4.30 -28.26
CA ALA A 102 5.04 -3.08 -27.62
C ALA A 102 3.97 -3.44 -26.57
N ASP A 103 3.69 -2.51 -25.65
CA ASP A 103 2.56 -2.64 -24.72
C ASP A 103 1.23 -2.42 -25.46
N ILE A 104 0.20 -3.22 -25.13
CA ILE A 104 -1.07 -3.27 -25.85
C ILE A 104 -2.21 -2.77 -24.95
N ASP A 105 -2.70 -1.56 -25.22
CA ASP A 105 -3.92 -1.03 -24.58
C ASP A 105 -5.19 -1.45 -25.33
N ALA A 106 -5.73 -2.60 -24.95
CA ALA A 106 -7.02 -3.13 -25.38
C ALA A 106 -8.19 -2.63 -24.49
N SER A 107 -8.01 -1.58 -23.68
CA SER A 107 -9.10 -1.04 -22.84
C SER A 107 -10.20 -0.31 -23.63
N LYS A 108 -10.01 -0.10 -24.93
CA LYS A 108 -11.01 0.46 -25.85
C LYS A 108 -11.89 -0.62 -26.50
N GLU A 109 -11.55 -1.90 -26.37
CA GLU A 109 -12.33 -2.99 -26.96
C GLU A 109 -13.70 -3.12 -26.29
N THR A 110 -14.76 -3.22 -27.11
CA THR A 110 -16.15 -3.36 -26.66
C THR A 110 -16.73 -4.76 -26.86
N ALA A 111 -16.02 -5.63 -27.58
CA ALA A 111 -16.37 -7.04 -27.76
C ALA A 111 -15.08 -7.86 -27.88
N TRP A 112 -14.86 -8.78 -26.95
CA TRP A 112 -13.70 -9.68 -26.94
C TRP A 112 -14.18 -11.13 -26.99
N SER A 113 -13.63 -11.92 -27.92
CA SER A 113 -13.77 -13.38 -27.92
C SER A 113 -12.45 -13.99 -27.43
N PRO A 114 -12.45 -14.94 -26.48
CA PRO A 114 -11.21 -15.57 -26.02
C PRO A 114 -10.41 -16.16 -27.19
N ILE A 115 -9.09 -16.00 -27.16
CA ILE A 115 -8.18 -16.50 -28.20
C ILE A 115 -8.01 -18.02 -28.03
N GLY A 116 -8.29 -18.82 -29.05
CA GLY A 116 -8.49 -20.26 -28.92
C GLY A 116 -9.87 -20.58 -28.33
N TRP A 117 -10.94 -20.03 -28.91
CA TRP A 117 -12.31 -20.42 -28.59
C TRP A 117 -13.27 -20.30 -29.78
N GLY A 118 -14.04 -21.36 -30.01
CA GLY A 118 -15.15 -21.40 -30.96
C GLY A 118 -15.86 -22.75 -30.91
N GLU A 119 -17.17 -22.73 -30.70
CA GLU A 119 -18.07 -23.85 -30.98
C GLU A 119 -18.80 -23.53 -32.30
N HIS A 120 -18.33 -24.05 -33.43
CA HIS A 120 -19.07 -23.92 -34.69
C HIS A 120 -20.04 -25.08 -34.84
N THR A 121 -21.33 -24.78 -35.00
CA THR A 121 -22.33 -25.76 -35.45
C THR A 121 -22.74 -25.44 -36.88
N THR A 122 -22.18 -26.17 -37.83
CA THR A 122 -22.67 -26.16 -39.21
C THR A 122 -23.77 -27.23 -39.36
N ILE A 123 -24.89 -26.86 -39.99
CA ILE A 123 -25.94 -27.81 -40.36
C ILE A 123 -25.56 -28.39 -41.72
N GLY A 124 -24.99 -29.59 -41.74
CA GLY A 124 -24.75 -30.33 -42.97
C GLY A 124 -26.07 -30.78 -43.62
N GLU A 125 -26.04 -31.06 -44.93
CA GLU A 125 -27.17 -31.67 -45.66
C GLU A 125 -27.32 -33.17 -45.29
N GLY A 126 -27.65 -33.45 -44.02
CA GLY A 126 -27.73 -34.82 -43.49
C GLY A 126 -28.05 -34.98 -42.00
N ASP A 127 -28.46 -33.92 -41.29
CA ASP A 127 -28.84 -33.94 -39.85
C ASP A 127 -27.74 -34.36 -38.84
N GLU A 128 -26.54 -34.74 -39.31
CA GLU A 128 -25.36 -34.91 -38.47
C GLU A 128 -24.81 -33.53 -38.03
N ARG A 129 -24.79 -33.30 -36.72
CA ARG A 129 -24.13 -32.14 -36.11
C ARG A 129 -22.62 -32.33 -36.14
N VAL A 130 -21.95 -31.63 -37.04
CA VAL A 130 -20.52 -31.35 -36.89
C VAL A 130 -20.35 -30.24 -35.85
N VAL A 131 -19.43 -30.42 -34.91
CA VAL A 131 -19.01 -29.40 -33.95
C VAL A 131 -17.54 -29.13 -34.21
N ASP A 132 -17.23 -27.99 -34.84
CA ASP A 132 -15.86 -27.61 -35.12
C ASP A 132 -15.29 -26.81 -33.94
N TYR A 133 -14.08 -27.16 -33.50
CA TYR A 133 -13.42 -26.60 -32.31
C TYR A 133 -12.17 -25.78 -32.66
N ALA A 134 -11.92 -24.72 -31.91
CA ALA A 134 -10.71 -23.91 -32.00
C ALA A 134 -9.97 -23.86 -30.65
N TYR A 135 -8.67 -24.20 -30.64
CA TYR A 135 -7.82 -24.27 -29.44
C TYR A 135 -6.46 -23.61 -29.69
N PHE A 136 -5.85 -22.99 -28.67
CA PHE A 136 -4.47 -22.52 -28.76
C PHE A 136 -3.47 -23.63 -28.39
N CYS A 137 -2.44 -23.82 -29.21
CA CYS A 137 -1.44 -24.90 -29.13
C CYS A 137 -0.01 -24.40 -29.46
N GLY A 138 0.27 -23.13 -29.16
CA GLY A 138 1.51 -22.43 -29.56
C GLY A 138 2.22 -21.75 -28.39
N THR A 139 3.09 -20.79 -28.71
CA THR A 139 3.76 -19.93 -27.70
C THR A 139 3.26 -18.50 -27.80
N PHE A 140 2.94 -17.89 -26.66
CA PHE A 140 2.72 -16.45 -26.53
C PHE A 140 3.78 -15.87 -25.60
N ASP A 141 4.72 -15.14 -26.19
CA ASP A 141 5.84 -14.49 -25.52
C ASP A 141 5.55 -12.99 -25.32
N GLY A 142 5.59 -12.56 -24.07
CA GLY A 142 5.40 -11.17 -23.70
C GLY A 142 6.63 -10.31 -23.90
N ASN A 143 7.83 -10.89 -23.87
CA ASN A 143 9.10 -10.15 -23.99
C ASN A 143 9.21 -8.92 -23.04
N GLY A 144 8.59 -9.00 -21.85
CA GLY A 144 8.50 -7.94 -20.83
C GLY A 144 7.31 -6.97 -20.98
N HIS A 145 6.53 -7.06 -22.06
CA HIS A 145 5.46 -6.12 -22.37
C HIS A 145 4.15 -6.36 -21.58
N SER A 146 3.30 -5.33 -21.58
CA SER A 146 2.06 -5.29 -20.80
C SER A 146 0.83 -5.29 -21.71
N ILE A 147 -0.20 -6.05 -21.34
CA ILE A 147 -1.54 -6.00 -21.96
C ILE A 147 -2.53 -5.43 -20.94
N LYS A 148 -3.32 -4.45 -21.38
CA LYS A 148 -4.39 -3.83 -20.60
C LYS A 148 -5.76 -4.10 -21.22
N LEU A 149 -6.59 -4.83 -20.51
CA LEU A 149 -8.00 -5.07 -20.84
C LEU A 149 -8.89 -4.09 -20.06
N LYS A 150 -10.09 -3.81 -20.57
CA LYS A 150 -11.14 -3.11 -19.82
C LYS A 150 -12.05 -4.11 -19.11
N GLN A 151 -12.86 -4.82 -19.88
CA GLN A 151 -13.77 -5.84 -19.38
C GLN A 151 -14.07 -6.89 -20.46
N ILE A 152 -13.75 -8.16 -20.18
CA ILE A 152 -14.24 -9.30 -20.98
C ILE A 152 -15.48 -9.84 -20.26
N GLY A 153 -16.67 -9.50 -20.75
CA GLY A 153 -17.95 -9.91 -20.17
C GLY A 153 -18.81 -10.72 -21.13
N ILE A 154 -19.12 -11.98 -20.80
CA ILE A 154 -20.08 -12.80 -21.59
C ILE A 154 -21.45 -12.74 -20.91
N THR A 155 -22.36 -11.97 -21.52
CA THR A 155 -23.73 -11.74 -21.04
C THR A 155 -24.81 -12.53 -21.79
N ASP A 156 -24.50 -13.11 -22.95
CA ASP A 156 -25.45 -13.92 -23.71
C ASP A 156 -25.89 -15.14 -22.90
N LEU A 157 -27.19 -15.23 -22.60
CA LEU A 157 -27.77 -16.28 -21.76
C LEU A 157 -27.98 -17.63 -22.47
N THR A 158 -27.78 -17.72 -23.79
CA THR A 158 -28.11 -18.90 -24.61
C THR A 158 -27.01 -19.96 -24.73
N LEU A 159 -25.75 -19.60 -24.48
CA LEU A 159 -24.60 -20.51 -24.59
C LEU A 159 -24.50 -21.48 -23.39
N THR A 160 -24.10 -22.73 -23.67
CA THR A 160 -24.06 -23.83 -22.67
C THR A 160 -22.75 -23.86 -21.87
N TYR A 161 -21.63 -23.42 -22.47
CA TYR A 161 -20.35 -23.18 -21.80
C TYR A 161 -19.94 -21.71 -21.99
N LYS A 162 -19.38 -21.08 -20.95
CA LYS A 162 -19.08 -19.64 -20.95
C LYS A 162 -17.76 -19.35 -20.29
N MET A 163 -16.91 -18.60 -20.98
CA MET A 163 -15.50 -18.46 -20.61
C MET A 163 -15.03 -17.02 -20.82
N ALA A 164 -14.68 -16.33 -19.73
CA ALA A 164 -14.21 -14.94 -19.76
C ALA A 164 -12.72 -14.88 -19.38
N SER A 165 -11.86 -14.74 -20.39
CA SER A 165 -10.40 -14.79 -20.27
C SER A 165 -9.74 -14.27 -21.57
N LEU A 166 -8.45 -13.93 -21.52
CA LEU A 166 -7.68 -13.50 -22.70
C LEU A 166 -7.63 -14.63 -23.76
N PHE A 167 -7.23 -15.82 -23.35
CA PHE A 167 -7.23 -17.07 -24.10
C PHE A 167 -8.35 -18.00 -23.61
N GLY A 168 -8.97 -18.73 -24.52
CA GLY A 168 -10.05 -19.67 -24.24
C GLY A 168 -9.54 -21.00 -23.69
N ALA A 169 -9.27 -21.92 -24.60
CA ALA A 169 -8.87 -23.29 -24.28
C ALA A 169 -7.63 -23.76 -25.05
N THR A 170 -6.88 -24.69 -24.46
CA THR A 170 -5.84 -25.49 -25.12
C THR A 170 -6.37 -26.90 -25.41
N ALA A 171 -5.78 -27.61 -26.39
CA ALA A 171 -6.22 -28.96 -26.77
C ALA A 171 -5.47 -30.06 -25.99
N ALA A 172 -6.18 -31.12 -25.61
CA ALA A 172 -5.58 -32.36 -25.14
C ALA A 172 -4.52 -32.90 -26.13
N GLY A 173 -3.46 -33.51 -25.58
CA GLY A 173 -2.34 -34.06 -26.36
C GLY A 173 -1.40 -33.02 -26.99
N HIS A 174 -1.71 -31.73 -26.91
CA HIS A 174 -0.91 -30.63 -27.44
C HIS A 174 -0.24 -29.84 -26.31
N SER A 175 0.70 -28.96 -26.65
CA SER A 175 1.38 -28.07 -25.69
C SER A 175 1.02 -26.62 -25.94
N ALA A 176 1.05 -25.78 -24.89
CA ALA A 176 0.96 -24.32 -25.02
C ALA A 176 1.85 -23.63 -23.98
N THR A 177 2.41 -22.48 -24.31
CA THR A 177 3.32 -21.73 -23.42
C THR A 177 2.96 -20.26 -23.38
N PHE A 178 2.83 -19.70 -22.18
CA PHE A 178 2.55 -18.29 -21.91
C PHE A 178 3.66 -17.74 -21.01
N LYS A 179 4.43 -16.74 -21.46
CA LYS A 179 5.55 -16.25 -20.65
C LYS A 179 5.83 -14.75 -20.78
N ASP A 180 6.45 -14.19 -19.74
CA ASP A 180 7.10 -12.88 -19.75
C ASP A 180 6.20 -11.67 -20.13
N PHE A 181 4.90 -11.66 -19.78
CA PHE A 181 4.04 -10.46 -19.87
C PHE A 181 3.37 -10.08 -18.55
N ASN A 182 2.96 -8.81 -18.48
CA ASN A 182 2.02 -8.30 -17.48
C ASN A 182 0.61 -8.25 -18.07
N LEU A 183 -0.41 -8.66 -17.33
CA LEU A 183 -1.83 -8.58 -17.74
C LEU A 183 -2.66 -7.86 -16.67
N SER A 184 -3.49 -6.91 -17.10
CA SER A 184 -4.38 -6.12 -16.22
C SER A 184 -5.78 -5.95 -16.83
N GLY A 185 -6.79 -5.71 -16.00
CA GLY A 185 -8.17 -5.47 -16.43
C GLY A 185 -9.21 -6.25 -15.63
N THR A 186 -10.36 -6.58 -16.26
CA THR A 186 -11.43 -7.37 -15.61
C THR A 186 -12.01 -8.43 -16.54
N THR A 187 -12.44 -9.57 -15.98
CA THR A 187 -13.15 -10.65 -16.69
C THR A 187 -14.37 -11.11 -15.88
N THR A 188 -15.49 -11.40 -16.56
CA THR A 188 -16.76 -11.75 -15.89
C THR A 188 -17.61 -12.73 -16.72
N ALA A 189 -18.01 -13.83 -16.09
CA ALA A 189 -18.93 -14.82 -16.66
C ALA A 189 -20.31 -14.79 -15.96
N ALA A 190 -21.38 -15.11 -16.71
CA ALA A 190 -22.76 -15.18 -16.21
C ALA A 190 -23.62 -16.21 -16.98
N GLY A 191 -24.38 -17.06 -16.27
CA GLY A 191 -25.17 -18.19 -16.82
C GLY A 191 -24.88 -19.56 -16.19
N VAL A 192 -25.02 -20.63 -16.97
CA VAL A 192 -24.61 -22.00 -16.59
C VAL A 192 -23.19 -22.28 -17.11
N GLY A 193 -22.44 -23.21 -16.50
CA GLY A 193 -21.15 -23.68 -17.03
C GLY A 193 -20.07 -22.60 -17.15
N GLN A 194 -19.94 -21.75 -16.12
CA GLN A 194 -19.10 -20.56 -16.15
C GLN A 194 -17.65 -20.80 -15.71
N ILE A 195 -16.72 -20.23 -16.47
CA ILE A 195 -15.31 -20.10 -16.13
C ILE A 195 -14.89 -18.63 -16.33
N ALA A 196 -14.18 -18.06 -15.36
CA ALA A 196 -13.50 -16.77 -15.50
C ALA A 196 -12.01 -16.93 -15.17
N ALA A 197 -11.14 -16.29 -15.94
CA ALA A 197 -9.72 -16.28 -15.65
C ALA A 197 -9.04 -15.00 -16.13
N GLY A 198 -7.82 -14.74 -15.64
CA GLY A 198 -6.97 -13.71 -16.21
C GLY A 198 -6.50 -14.09 -17.60
N VAL A 199 -5.62 -15.11 -17.69
CA VAL A 199 -4.98 -15.50 -18.95
C VAL A 199 -5.77 -16.57 -19.69
N LEU A 200 -5.98 -17.75 -19.10
CA LEU A 200 -6.48 -18.94 -19.81
C LEU A 200 -7.70 -19.54 -19.09
N GLY A 201 -8.78 -19.77 -19.83
CA GLY A 201 -9.97 -20.37 -19.25
C GLY A 201 -9.83 -21.88 -18.98
N VAL A 202 -9.38 -22.66 -19.98
CA VAL A 202 -9.22 -24.13 -19.85
C VAL A 202 -7.84 -24.60 -20.33
N ALA A 203 -7.10 -25.28 -19.43
CA ALA A 203 -5.84 -25.95 -19.70
C ALA A 203 -6.02 -27.48 -19.84
N ASP A 204 -6.31 -27.96 -21.05
CA ASP A 204 -6.56 -29.39 -21.33
C ASP A 204 -5.31 -30.12 -21.87
N GLY A 205 -4.36 -29.38 -22.45
CA GLY A 205 -3.07 -29.88 -22.92
C GLY A 205 -1.95 -29.83 -21.86
N ASN A 206 -0.71 -29.88 -22.33
CA ASN A 206 0.50 -29.61 -21.55
C ASN A 206 0.79 -28.10 -21.57
N VAL A 207 0.37 -27.38 -20.52
CA VAL A 207 0.42 -25.92 -20.47
C VAL A 207 1.50 -25.43 -19.51
N THR A 208 2.32 -24.48 -19.96
CA THR A 208 3.38 -23.86 -19.15
C THR A 208 3.17 -22.35 -19.03
N PHE A 209 3.26 -21.84 -17.81
CA PHE A 209 3.34 -20.42 -17.47
C PHE A 209 4.71 -20.10 -16.87
N GLU A 210 5.38 -19.06 -17.37
CA GLU A 210 6.69 -18.62 -16.88
C GLU A 210 6.75 -17.10 -16.72
N GLY A 211 7.04 -16.61 -15.51
CA GLY A 211 7.28 -15.17 -15.26
C GLY A 211 6.08 -14.22 -15.43
N VAL A 212 4.88 -14.74 -15.73
CA VAL A 212 3.67 -13.94 -15.99
C VAL A 212 3.17 -13.25 -14.71
N THR A 213 2.85 -11.96 -14.81
CA THR A 213 2.24 -11.18 -13.73
C THR A 213 0.81 -10.77 -14.10
N CYS A 214 -0.18 -11.05 -13.25
CA CYS A 214 -1.59 -10.80 -13.54
C CYS A 214 -2.33 -10.07 -12.41
N SER A 215 -2.86 -8.88 -12.73
CA SER A 215 -3.71 -8.07 -11.84
C SER A 215 -5.19 -8.05 -12.25
N VAL A 216 -5.61 -9.00 -13.10
CA VAL A 216 -6.99 -9.08 -13.61
C VAL A 216 -7.98 -9.47 -12.51
N ALA A 217 -9.04 -8.69 -12.34
CA ALA A 217 -10.20 -9.09 -11.54
C ALA A 217 -11.04 -10.14 -12.28
N ALA A 218 -11.19 -11.36 -11.74
CA ALA A 218 -11.82 -12.48 -12.43
C ALA A 218 -13.03 -13.05 -11.67
N THR A 219 -14.23 -12.96 -12.26
CA THR A 219 -15.50 -13.25 -11.56
C THR A 219 -16.42 -14.23 -12.32
N ALA A 220 -16.83 -15.32 -11.66
CA ALA A 220 -17.79 -16.31 -12.16
C ALA A 220 -18.97 -16.51 -11.17
N ASN A 221 -20.12 -15.90 -11.48
CA ASN A 221 -21.26 -15.70 -10.57
C ASN A 221 -22.31 -16.83 -10.52
N GLY A 222 -22.15 -17.92 -11.27
CA GLY A 222 -23.15 -19.01 -11.34
C GLY A 222 -22.86 -20.16 -10.37
N SER A 223 -23.82 -21.04 -10.12
CA SER A 223 -23.66 -22.14 -9.15
C SER A 223 -22.46 -23.06 -9.39
N ASN A 224 -22.09 -23.31 -10.65
CA ASN A 224 -20.88 -24.05 -11.04
C ASN A 224 -19.70 -23.12 -11.42
N GLY A 225 -19.70 -21.87 -10.95
CA GLY A 225 -18.73 -20.84 -11.31
C GLY A 225 -17.33 -21.14 -10.80
N ILE A 226 -16.37 -21.20 -11.72
CA ILE A 226 -14.95 -21.42 -11.45
C ILE A 226 -14.18 -20.14 -11.81
N ALA A 227 -13.34 -19.65 -10.91
CA ALA A 227 -12.52 -18.46 -11.14
C ALA A 227 -11.04 -18.68 -10.76
N GLY A 228 -10.11 -18.18 -11.57
CA GLY A 228 -8.67 -18.28 -11.30
C GLY A 228 -7.84 -17.12 -11.84
N GLY A 229 -6.91 -16.58 -11.06
CA GLY A 229 -6.14 -15.38 -11.47
C GLY A 229 -5.28 -15.57 -12.72
N LEU A 230 -4.79 -16.78 -12.99
CA LEU A 230 -4.15 -17.16 -14.27
C LEU A 230 -5.00 -18.14 -15.07
N VAL A 231 -5.40 -19.25 -14.44
CA VAL A 231 -6.07 -20.39 -15.08
C VAL A 231 -7.39 -20.71 -14.42
N GLY A 232 -8.48 -20.77 -15.20
CA GLY A 232 -9.81 -21.11 -14.70
C GLY A 232 -9.91 -22.57 -14.28
N LYS A 233 -9.90 -23.49 -15.26
CA LYS A 233 -9.89 -24.95 -15.07
C LYS A 233 -8.66 -25.57 -15.73
N ALA A 234 -8.11 -26.62 -15.13
CA ALA A 234 -7.09 -27.48 -15.74
C ALA A 234 -7.49 -28.95 -15.71
N THR A 235 -7.15 -29.69 -16.77
CA THR A 235 -7.41 -31.13 -16.96
C THR A 235 -6.25 -31.94 -17.57
N GLY A 236 -5.17 -31.28 -18.00
CA GLY A 236 -3.98 -31.93 -18.57
C GLY A 236 -2.77 -31.93 -17.63
N THR A 237 -1.64 -31.41 -18.13
CA THR A 237 -0.46 -31.10 -17.30
C THR A 237 -0.32 -29.58 -17.24
N LEU A 238 -0.21 -29.00 -16.05
CA LEU A 238 -0.07 -27.55 -15.86
C LEU A 238 1.16 -27.24 -15.00
N THR A 239 2.09 -26.47 -15.58
CA THR A 239 3.28 -25.94 -14.89
C THR A 239 3.18 -24.43 -14.77
N ILE A 240 3.42 -23.88 -13.58
CA ILE A 240 3.43 -22.44 -13.31
C ILE A 240 4.70 -22.11 -12.52
N ASP A 241 5.62 -21.37 -13.14
CA ASP A 241 6.91 -20.98 -12.56
C ASP A 241 7.09 -19.45 -12.51
N ARG A 242 7.64 -18.94 -11.39
CA ARG A 242 7.96 -17.51 -11.15
C ARG A 242 6.81 -16.52 -11.40
N CYS A 243 5.56 -16.98 -11.42
CA CYS A 243 4.40 -16.16 -11.76
C CYS A 243 3.81 -15.43 -10.54
N LYS A 244 3.09 -14.33 -10.78
CA LYS A 244 2.55 -13.45 -9.73
C LYS A 244 1.09 -13.07 -10.00
N THR A 245 0.27 -13.04 -8.96
CA THR A 245 -1.14 -12.62 -9.03
C THR A 245 -1.50 -11.63 -7.93
N CYS A 246 -2.28 -10.59 -8.27
CA CYS A 246 -2.83 -9.62 -7.31
C CYS A 246 -4.22 -9.07 -7.68
N GLY A 247 -4.86 -9.57 -8.75
CA GLY A 247 -6.25 -9.23 -9.06
C GLY A 247 -7.24 -10.00 -8.16
N PRO A 248 -8.41 -9.42 -7.80
CA PRO A 248 -9.42 -10.13 -7.02
C PRO A 248 -10.07 -11.27 -7.82
N VAL A 249 -10.28 -12.43 -7.19
CA VAL A 249 -10.84 -13.63 -7.83
C VAL A 249 -12.12 -14.06 -7.09
N SER A 250 -13.25 -14.20 -7.79
CA SER A 250 -14.53 -14.61 -7.19
C SER A 250 -15.22 -15.73 -7.97
N GLY A 251 -15.45 -16.87 -7.32
CA GLY A 251 -16.18 -18.02 -7.86
C GLY A 251 -17.29 -18.51 -6.93
N MET A 252 -17.90 -19.66 -7.25
CA MET A 252 -18.97 -20.28 -6.46
C MET A 252 -18.78 -21.80 -6.25
N LYS A 253 -18.17 -22.52 -7.21
CA LYS A 253 -17.63 -23.87 -6.96
C LYS A 253 -16.19 -23.77 -6.45
N ALA A 254 -15.36 -23.00 -7.15
CA ALA A 254 -13.94 -22.88 -6.82
C ALA A 254 -13.39 -21.49 -7.21
N ALA A 255 -12.55 -20.93 -6.34
CA ALA A 255 -11.81 -19.70 -6.57
C ALA A 255 -10.34 -19.88 -6.14
N GLY A 256 -9.40 -19.57 -7.01
CA GLY A 256 -7.97 -19.70 -6.71
C GLY A 256 -7.16 -18.49 -7.15
N GLY A 257 -6.22 -18.03 -6.33
CA GLY A 257 -5.35 -16.90 -6.67
C GLY A 257 -4.62 -17.09 -8.00
N MET A 258 -4.22 -18.34 -8.31
CA MET A 258 -3.60 -18.69 -9.60
C MET A 258 -4.46 -19.66 -10.43
N VAL A 259 -4.94 -20.75 -9.81
CA VAL A 259 -5.70 -21.83 -10.49
C VAL A 259 -7.04 -22.07 -9.80
N GLY A 260 -8.15 -21.90 -10.52
CA GLY A 260 -9.49 -22.12 -9.96
C GLY A 260 -9.75 -23.58 -9.60
N TYR A 261 -9.69 -24.47 -10.60
CA TYR A 261 -10.04 -25.89 -10.44
C TYR A 261 -9.11 -26.81 -11.26
N ALA A 262 -8.32 -27.63 -10.57
CA ALA A 262 -7.53 -28.71 -11.18
C ALA A 262 -8.29 -30.04 -11.04
N LEU A 263 -8.75 -30.62 -12.14
CA LEU A 263 -9.51 -31.87 -12.18
C LEU A 263 -8.74 -32.90 -13.00
N ASP A 264 -8.32 -34.01 -12.39
CA ASP A 264 -7.46 -35.04 -13.02
C ASP A 264 -6.19 -34.48 -13.67
N CYS A 265 -5.72 -33.34 -13.15
CA CYS A 265 -4.62 -32.55 -13.69
C CYS A 265 -3.34 -32.76 -12.86
N ASN A 266 -2.23 -33.07 -13.53
CA ASN A 266 -0.91 -33.02 -12.89
C ASN A 266 -0.45 -31.56 -12.83
N LEU A 267 -0.29 -31.03 -11.63
CA LEU A 267 -0.10 -29.60 -11.38
C LEU A 267 1.22 -29.34 -10.66
N SER A 268 2.05 -28.46 -11.21
CA SER A 268 3.30 -28.00 -10.60
C SER A 268 3.32 -26.47 -10.48
N LEU A 269 3.36 -25.97 -9.24
CA LEU A 269 3.61 -24.55 -8.92
C LEU A 269 5.01 -24.43 -8.30
N HIS A 270 5.82 -23.53 -8.87
CA HIS A 270 7.15 -23.19 -8.37
C HIS A 270 7.37 -21.68 -8.27
N ALA A 271 8.07 -21.23 -7.23
CA ALA A 271 8.56 -19.86 -7.04
C ALA A 271 7.50 -18.73 -7.26
N SER A 272 6.22 -19.05 -7.05
CA SER A 272 5.07 -18.24 -7.50
C SER A 272 4.28 -17.68 -6.32
N ARG A 273 3.58 -16.55 -6.51
CA ARG A 273 2.87 -15.88 -5.40
C ARG A 273 1.57 -15.18 -5.77
N ASN A 274 0.56 -15.34 -4.92
CA ASN A 274 -0.57 -14.43 -4.82
C ASN A 274 -0.32 -13.40 -3.71
N TYR A 275 -0.63 -12.12 -3.92
CA TYR A 275 -0.25 -11.08 -2.96
C TYR A 275 -1.20 -9.87 -2.94
N LEU A 276 -1.30 -9.24 -1.76
CA LEU A 276 -1.86 -7.89 -1.59
C LEU A 276 -0.93 -6.86 -2.21
N ASP A 277 -1.42 -6.08 -3.19
CA ASP A 277 -0.65 -5.00 -3.81
C ASP A 277 -1.01 -3.66 -3.17
N PHE A 278 -0.19 -3.25 -2.20
CA PHE A 278 -0.39 -2.03 -1.40
C PHE A 278 -0.27 -0.73 -2.21
N ASN A 279 0.23 -0.78 -3.46
CA ASN A 279 0.35 0.39 -4.34
C ASN A 279 -0.83 0.53 -5.32
N ALA A 280 -1.79 -0.40 -5.32
CA ALA A 280 -2.90 -0.40 -6.25
C ALA A 280 -4.07 0.47 -5.75
N ALA A 281 -4.66 1.25 -6.67
CA ALA A 281 -5.81 2.15 -6.37
C ALA A 281 -7.15 1.42 -6.08
N SER A 282 -7.15 0.09 -5.95
CA SER A 282 -8.33 -0.74 -5.69
C SER A 282 -8.15 -1.53 -4.39
N THR A 283 -9.09 -1.37 -3.45
CA THR A 283 -9.04 -1.88 -2.07
C THR A 283 -9.00 -3.40 -1.92
N ASN A 284 -9.16 -4.17 -3.00
CA ASN A 284 -9.40 -5.62 -2.97
C ASN A 284 -8.31 -6.42 -3.71
N THR A 285 -7.07 -5.91 -3.85
CA THR A 285 -6.00 -6.69 -4.48
C THR A 285 -5.71 -7.97 -3.68
N GLY A 286 -5.43 -9.06 -4.40
CA GLY A 286 -5.14 -10.38 -3.81
C GLY A 286 -6.33 -11.13 -3.18
N LEU A 287 -7.52 -10.51 -3.07
CA LEU A 287 -8.72 -11.11 -2.45
C LEU A 287 -9.27 -12.28 -3.28
N ILE A 288 -9.50 -13.44 -2.65
CA ILE A 288 -10.03 -14.66 -3.28
C ILE A 288 -11.31 -15.09 -2.55
N ARG A 289 -12.40 -15.30 -3.29
CA ARG A 289 -13.77 -15.43 -2.74
C ARG A 289 -14.52 -16.61 -3.36
N ALA A 290 -15.07 -17.53 -2.56
CA ALA A 290 -15.89 -18.64 -3.04
C ALA A 290 -17.24 -18.75 -2.29
N GLY A 291 -18.25 -18.03 -2.79
CA GLY A 291 -19.63 -18.07 -2.27
C GLY A 291 -20.35 -19.39 -2.56
N SER A 292 -21.65 -19.50 -2.25
CA SER A 292 -22.44 -20.72 -2.51
C SER A 292 -23.83 -20.44 -3.09
N VAL A 293 -24.26 -21.33 -4.00
CA VAL A 293 -25.55 -21.23 -4.71
C VAL A 293 -26.07 -22.66 -4.95
N GLY A 294 -27.18 -23.02 -4.31
CA GLY A 294 -27.70 -24.40 -4.32
C GLY A 294 -26.82 -25.36 -3.51
N GLU A 295 -26.72 -26.62 -3.94
CA GLU A 295 -26.01 -27.69 -3.21
C GLU A 295 -24.47 -27.59 -3.27
N ASN A 296 -23.92 -26.63 -4.02
CA ASN A 296 -22.49 -26.54 -4.28
C ASN A 296 -21.71 -25.87 -3.14
N ALA A 297 -20.70 -26.59 -2.66
CA ALA A 297 -19.72 -26.15 -1.65
C ALA A 297 -18.60 -25.31 -2.30
N GLY A 298 -18.50 -24.02 -1.97
CA GLY A 298 -17.48 -23.11 -2.48
C GLY A 298 -16.11 -23.30 -1.81
N ASN A 299 -15.09 -23.55 -2.62
CA ASN A 299 -13.71 -23.79 -2.19
C ASN A 299 -12.82 -22.60 -2.61
N ALA A 300 -12.14 -21.94 -1.67
CA ALA A 300 -11.24 -20.83 -1.94
C ALA A 300 -9.81 -21.15 -1.49
N GLY A 301 -8.82 -20.87 -2.34
CA GLY A 301 -7.42 -21.13 -2.01
C GLY A 301 -6.47 -20.05 -2.51
N GLY A 302 -5.51 -19.65 -1.68
CA GLY A 302 -4.53 -18.61 -1.99
C GLY A 302 -3.81 -18.79 -3.33
N LEU A 303 -3.57 -20.04 -3.74
CA LEU A 303 -3.02 -20.40 -5.04
C LEU A 303 -3.97 -21.29 -5.85
N VAL A 304 -4.56 -22.32 -5.23
CA VAL A 304 -5.39 -23.33 -5.88
C VAL A 304 -6.75 -23.49 -5.16
N GLY A 305 -7.86 -23.22 -5.85
CA GLY A 305 -9.20 -23.29 -5.24
C GLY A 305 -9.63 -24.71 -4.87
N LEU A 306 -9.59 -25.62 -5.85
CA LEU A 306 -9.92 -27.04 -5.68
C LEU A 306 -8.97 -27.89 -6.55
N CYS A 307 -8.38 -28.94 -5.97
CA CYS A 307 -7.80 -30.05 -6.71
C CYS A 307 -8.60 -31.35 -6.48
N GLU A 308 -8.88 -32.08 -7.55
CA GLU A 308 -9.75 -33.26 -7.55
C GLU A 308 -9.19 -34.33 -8.50
N SER A 309 -9.17 -35.60 -8.09
CA SER A 309 -8.85 -36.73 -8.96
C SER A 309 -9.94 -37.79 -8.89
N THR A 310 -10.45 -38.20 -10.05
CA THR A 310 -11.49 -39.22 -10.19
C THR A 310 -10.90 -40.65 -10.21
N SER A 311 -9.59 -40.78 -10.46
CA SER A 311 -8.86 -42.05 -10.47
C SER A 311 -8.21 -42.34 -9.11
N ALA A 312 -8.75 -43.30 -8.35
CA ALA A 312 -8.13 -43.78 -7.12
C ALA A 312 -6.91 -44.71 -7.37
N SER A 313 -6.81 -45.36 -8.53
CA SER A 313 -5.71 -46.27 -8.87
C SER A 313 -4.49 -45.57 -9.46
N SER A 314 -4.65 -44.34 -9.96
CA SER A 314 -3.58 -43.48 -10.43
C SER A 314 -3.93 -42.01 -10.11
N PRO A 315 -3.94 -41.62 -8.82
CA PRO A 315 -4.34 -40.27 -8.41
C PRO A 315 -3.35 -39.22 -8.90
N SER A 316 -3.90 -38.08 -9.30
CA SER A 316 -3.17 -36.95 -9.88
C SER A 316 -2.17 -36.33 -8.89
N GLU A 317 -1.05 -35.83 -9.41
CA GLU A 317 0.04 -35.27 -8.60
C GLU A 317 -0.01 -33.74 -8.60
N VAL A 318 -0.12 -33.14 -7.41
CA VAL A 318 -0.19 -31.70 -7.21
C VAL A 318 0.98 -31.28 -6.32
N THR A 319 1.95 -30.59 -6.90
CA THR A 319 3.15 -30.11 -6.19
C THR A 319 3.16 -28.59 -6.15
N ILE A 320 3.28 -28.02 -4.95
CA ILE A 320 3.42 -26.58 -4.71
C ILE A 320 4.71 -26.35 -3.93
N SER A 321 5.65 -25.60 -4.50
CA SER A 321 7.02 -25.50 -3.98
C SER A 321 7.56 -24.07 -4.03
N ALA A 322 8.19 -23.61 -2.94
CA ALA A 322 8.74 -22.24 -2.84
C ALA A 322 7.71 -21.12 -3.16
N CYS A 323 6.42 -21.36 -2.91
CA CYS A 323 5.32 -20.46 -3.24
C CYS A 323 4.77 -19.72 -2.01
N GLY A 324 4.13 -18.57 -2.22
CA GLY A 324 3.62 -17.72 -1.16
C GLY A 324 2.21 -17.18 -1.39
N ASN A 325 1.42 -17.00 -0.33
CA ASN A 325 0.22 -16.19 -0.36
C ASN A 325 0.22 -15.12 0.74
N THR A 326 -0.14 -13.88 0.41
CA THR A 326 -0.54 -12.86 1.39
C THR A 326 -1.95 -12.31 1.16
N GLY A 327 -2.60 -12.65 0.03
CA GLY A 327 -3.95 -12.19 -0.30
C GLY A 327 -5.04 -12.94 0.45
N THR A 328 -6.01 -12.19 0.99
CA THR A 328 -7.14 -12.68 1.78
C THR A 328 -7.94 -13.77 1.05
N VAL A 329 -8.24 -14.87 1.74
CA VAL A 329 -9.01 -16.01 1.22
C VAL A 329 -10.32 -16.12 1.98
N SER A 330 -11.44 -16.18 1.27
CA SER A 330 -12.77 -16.27 1.88
C SER A 330 -13.63 -17.34 1.21
N ALA A 331 -14.19 -18.27 1.99
CA ALA A 331 -14.89 -19.45 1.49
C ALA A 331 -16.25 -19.68 2.15
N SER A 332 -17.17 -20.33 1.42
CA SER A 332 -18.43 -20.82 1.97
C SER A 332 -18.36 -22.26 2.50
N ALA A 333 -17.35 -23.06 2.10
CA ALA A 333 -17.21 -24.45 2.54
C ALA A 333 -15.78 -24.92 2.82
N ALA A 334 -14.78 -24.50 2.04
CA ALA A 334 -13.38 -24.88 2.28
C ALA A 334 -12.41 -23.74 1.91
N GLY A 335 -11.84 -23.07 2.91
CA GLY A 335 -10.88 -21.97 2.74
C GLY A 335 -9.47 -22.40 3.16
N GLY A 336 -8.47 -22.14 2.31
CA GLY A 336 -7.08 -22.52 2.58
C GLY A 336 -6.07 -21.47 2.15
N GLY A 337 -5.12 -21.16 3.04
CA GLY A 337 -4.09 -20.15 2.78
C GLY A 337 -3.29 -20.37 1.48
N LEU A 338 -3.12 -21.63 1.04
CA LEU A 338 -2.61 -21.98 -0.30
C LEU A 338 -3.61 -22.81 -1.12
N VAL A 339 -4.27 -23.81 -0.53
CA VAL A 339 -5.15 -24.76 -1.23
C VAL A 339 -6.51 -24.86 -0.53
N GLY A 340 -7.60 -24.53 -1.22
CA GLY A 340 -8.94 -24.59 -0.63
C GLY A 340 -9.37 -26.01 -0.26
N ALA A 341 -9.36 -26.92 -1.24
CA ALA A 341 -9.69 -28.32 -1.02
C ALA A 341 -8.87 -29.28 -1.90
N ASN A 342 -8.46 -30.40 -1.31
CA ASN A 342 -7.98 -31.60 -1.99
C ASN A 342 -9.02 -32.72 -1.92
N SER A 343 -9.33 -33.31 -3.08
CA SER A 343 -10.26 -34.44 -3.24
C SER A 343 -9.56 -35.56 -4.02
N GLY A 344 -8.87 -36.47 -3.30
CA GLY A 344 -8.21 -37.63 -3.90
C GLY A 344 -6.88 -37.40 -4.63
N CYS A 345 -6.29 -36.20 -4.65
CA CYS A 345 -4.96 -36.00 -5.25
C CYS A 345 -3.82 -36.34 -4.28
N LYS A 346 -2.65 -36.64 -4.83
CA LYS A 346 -1.36 -36.61 -4.11
C LYS A 346 -0.91 -35.15 -4.02
N LEU A 347 -1.27 -34.47 -2.94
CA LEU A 347 -0.89 -33.08 -2.66
C LEU A 347 0.43 -33.03 -1.89
N THR A 348 1.45 -32.40 -2.49
CA THR A 348 2.74 -32.11 -1.86
C THR A 348 2.95 -30.60 -1.81
N ILE A 349 3.15 -30.06 -0.62
CA ILE A 349 3.47 -28.65 -0.37
C ILE A 349 4.83 -28.60 0.33
N SER A 350 5.79 -27.85 -0.23
CA SER A 350 7.13 -27.72 0.35
C SER A 350 7.68 -26.30 0.28
N ASN A 351 8.35 -25.87 1.35
CA ASN A 351 9.07 -24.60 1.39
C ASN A 351 8.17 -23.37 1.09
N CYS A 352 6.89 -23.45 1.45
CA CYS A 352 5.88 -22.43 1.14
C CYS A 352 5.50 -21.60 2.37
N PHE A 353 4.77 -20.50 2.13
CA PHE A 353 4.19 -19.71 3.23
C PHE A 353 2.79 -19.15 2.91
N SER A 354 1.97 -19.02 3.95
CA SER A 354 0.75 -18.19 3.92
C SER A 354 0.79 -17.17 5.05
N ALA A 355 0.46 -15.92 4.73
CA ALA A 355 0.28 -14.82 5.69
C ALA A 355 -1.02 -14.03 5.39
N ALA A 356 -2.00 -14.71 4.81
CA ALA A 356 -3.31 -14.17 4.47
C ALA A 356 -4.25 -14.08 5.68
N GLU A 357 -5.34 -13.33 5.53
CA GLU A 357 -6.55 -13.50 6.35
C GLU A 357 -7.45 -14.54 5.68
N ASN A 358 -7.88 -15.56 6.42
CA ASN A 358 -8.57 -16.75 5.91
C ASN A 358 -9.94 -16.92 6.60
N ASP A 359 -11.02 -16.60 5.90
CA ASP A 359 -12.33 -16.35 6.49
C ASP A 359 -13.45 -17.22 5.91
N PHE A 360 -14.56 -17.30 6.64
CA PHE A 360 -15.83 -17.81 6.12
C PHE A 360 -16.72 -16.67 5.65
N GLU A 361 -17.40 -16.86 4.52
CA GLU A 361 -18.37 -15.92 3.97
C GLU A 361 -19.75 -16.55 3.82
N TYR A 362 -20.74 -15.99 4.51
CA TYR A 362 -22.15 -16.38 4.35
C TYR A 362 -22.86 -15.55 3.26
N THR A 363 -22.46 -15.71 2.01
CA THR A 363 -23.26 -15.28 0.84
C THR A 363 -23.92 -16.49 0.19
N VAL A 364 -25.01 -16.98 0.79
CA VAL A 364 -25.81 -18.10 0.24
C VAL A 364 -26.94 -17.55 -0.63
N ILE A 365 -26.90 -17.81 -1.93
CA ILE A 365 -28.06 -17.57 -2.82
C ILE A 365 -28.88 -18.86 -2.89
N GLY A 366 -29.69 -19.10 -1.86
CA GLY A 366 -30.55 -20.28 -1.77
C GLY A 366 -30.86 -20.73 -0.33
N THR A 367 -31.36 -21.95 -0.19
CA THR A 367 -31.53 -22.63 1.10
C THR A 367 -30.17 -22.99 1.72
N PRO A 368 -30.01 -22.96 3.06
CA PRO A 368 -28.74 -23.31 3.70
C PRO A 368 -28.29 -24.74 3.36
N VAL A 369 -27.02 -24.88 2.94
CA VAL A 369 -26.38 -26.19 2.80
C VAL A 369 -25.92 -26.61 4.19
N GLY A 370 -26.60 -27.58 4.80
CA GLY A 370 -26.33 -28.06 6.17
C GLY A 370 -25.06 -28.92 6.30
N GLY A 371 -23.92 -28.42 5.81
CA GLY A 371 -22.62 -29.10 5.84
C GLY A 371 -21.62 -28.39 6.75
N THR A 372 -20.67 -29.15 7.31
CA THR A 372 -19.54 -28.58 8.06
C THR A 372 -18.62 -27.81 7.13
N ALA A 373 -18.21 -26.60 7.52
CA ALA A 373 -17.24 -25.78 6.78
C ALA A 373 -15.82 -25.94 7.36
N TYR A 374 -14.80 -25.75 6.52
CA TYR A 374 -13.40 -26.04 6.88
C TYR A 374 -12.46 -24.88 6.55
N LEU A 375 -11.65 -24.46 7.52
CA LEU A 375 -10.67 -23.38 7.37
C LEU A 375 -9.27 -23.84 7.77
N GLY A 376 -8.29 -23.67 6.88
CA GLY A 376 -6.92 -24.11 7.10
C GLY A 376 -5.88 -23.05 6.77
N GLY A 377 -4.89 -22.87 7.65
CA GLY A 377 -3.81 -21.91 7.41
C GLY A 377 -2.98 -22.19 6.15
N ILE A 378 -2.94 -23.45 5.68
CA ILE A 378 -2.34 -23.86 4.40
C ILE A 378 -3.35 -24.59 3.50
N VAL A 379 -4.07 -25.59 4.03
CA VAL A 379 -5.03 -26.42 3.28
C VAL A 379 -6.39 -26.44 3.97
N GLY A 380 -7.47 -26.01 3.31
CA GLY A 380 -8.81 -25.98 3.91
C GLY A 380 -9.32 -27.39 4.28
N ARG A 381 -9.31 -28.32 3.32
CA ARG A 381 -9.59 -29.75 3.57
C ARG A 381 -8.81 -30.70 2.67
N THR A 382 -8.56 -31.91 3.15
CA THR A 382 -8.19 -33.08 2.33
C THR A 382 -9.13 -34.25 2.64
N GLN A 383 -9.70 -34.90 1.62
CA GLN A 383 -10.64 -36.01 1.80
C GLN A 383 -10.79 -36.87 0.52
N GLY A 384 -11.34 -38.08 0.68
CA GLY A 384 -11.80 -38.93 -0.43
C GLY A 384 -10.70 -39.72 -1.14
N GLY A 385 -11.03 -40.96 -1.53
CA GLY A 385 -10.15 -41.85 -2.29
C GLY A 385 -8.86 -42.25 -1.56
N LEU A 386 -7.90 -42.76 -2.35
CA LEU A 386 -6.50 -42.90 -1.96
C LEU A 386 -5.77 -41.57 -2.17
N TYR A 387 -5.47 -40.84 -1.10
CA TYR A 387 -4.76 -39.57 -1.16
C TYR A 387 -3.41 -39.61 -0.44
N ARG A 388 -2.45 -38.79 -0.89
CA ARG A 388 -1.27 -38.41 -0.10
C ARG A 388 -1.38 -36.93 0.23
N LEU A 389 -1.23 -36.55 1.49
CA LEU A 389 -0.96 -35.17 1.90
C LEU A 389 0.45 -35.09 2.48
N ALA A 390 1.36 -34.41 1.79
CA ALA A 390 2.67 -34.06 2.31
C ALA A 390 2.77 -32.55 2.48
N ILE A 391 2.99 -32.06 3.70
CA ILE A 391 3.31 -30.65 3.98
C ILE A 391 4.66 -30.60 4.70
N MET A 392 5.69 -30.18 3.98
CA MET A 392 7.07 -30.16 4.46
C MET A 392 7.55 -28.71 4.58
N ASN A 393 8.29 -28.39 5.64
CA ASN A 393 9.04 -27.14 5.79
C ASN A 393 8.19 -25.90 5.37
N THR A 394 7.02 -25.67 5.97
CA THR A 394 6.04 -24.67 5.48
C THR A 394 5.41 -23.91 6.65
N TYR A 395 5.21 -22.58 6.53
CA TYR A 395 4.66 -21.76 7.62
C TYR A 395 3.34 -21.06 7.29
N SER A 396 2.44 -20.99 8.27
CA SER A 396 1.22 -20.17 8.22
C SER A 396 1.26 -19.08 9.29
N ALA A 397 1.53 -17.83 8.91
CA ALA A 397 1.24 -16.66 9.74
C ALA A 397 -0.22 -16.19 9.61
N SER A 398 -1.06 -16.97 8.91
CA SER A 398 -2.40 -16.57 8.52
C SER A 398 -3.30 -16.26 9.72
N LEU A 399 -4.05 -15.17 9.64
CA LEU A 399 -5.21 -14.92 10.50
C LEU A 399 -6.36 -15.82 10.03
N MET A 400 -7.18 -16.30 10.97
CA MET A 400 -8.40 -17.04 10.66
C MET A 400 -9.57 -16.27 11.28
N GLY A 401 -10.38 -15.59 10.46
CA GLY A 401 -11.35 -14.61 10.92
C GLY A 401 -12.65 -15.21 11.47
N LYS A 402 -13.57 -14.31 11.83
CA LYS A 402 -14.69 -14.62 12.74
C LYS A 402 -16.04 -14.24 12.11
N GLN A 403 -16.82 -15.23 11.69
CA GLN A 403 -18.24 -15.06 11.38
C GLN A 403 -19.13 -16.16 11.97
N SER A 404 -20.41 -15.82 12.11
CA SER A 404 -21.45 -16.62 12.75
C SER A 404 -22.10 -17.62 11.78
N GLN A 405 -21.66 -18.88 11.86
CA GLN A 405 -22.53 -20.00 11.51
C GLN A 405 -23.76 -19.97 12.43
N ALA A 406 -24.94 -19.63 11.89
CA ALA A 406 -26.15 -19.46 12.70
C ALA A 406 -26.64 -20.78 13.34
N ASP A 407 -26.44 -21.92 12.66
CA ASP A 407 -26.86 -23.27 13.10
C ASP A 407 -25.85 -24.38 12.70
N GLY A 408 -24.66 -24.04 12.21
CA GLY A 408 -23.72 -24.99 11.59
C GLY A 408 -22.40 -25.19 12.34
N SER A 409 -21.91 -26.43 12.35
CA SER A 409 -20.52 -26.73 12.76
C SER A 409 -19.52 -26.21 11.73
N ALA A 410 -18.35 -25.75 12.16
CA ALA A 410 -17.17 -25.64 11.31
C ALA A 410 -15.93 -26.10 12.07
N THR A 411 -14.83 -26.30 11.34
CA THR A 411 -13.54 -26.72 11.87
C THR A 411 -12.43 -25.85 11.32
N VAL A 412 -11.57 -25.36 12.21
CA VAL A 412 -10.43 -24.50 11.90
C VAL A 412 -9.13 -25.22 12.31
N GLY A 413 -8.07 -25.09 11.51
CA GLY A 413 -6.75 -25.65 11.82
C GLY A 413 -5.59 -24.80 11.30
N GLY A 414 -4.56 -24.60 12.13
CA GLY A 414 -3.43 -23.72 11.79
C GLY A 414 -2.61 -24.12 10.57
N LEU A 415 -2.67 -25.40 10.17
CA LEU A 415 -2.16 -25.91 8.90
C LEU A 415 -3.28 -26.48 8.02
N VAL A 416 -4.08 -27.42 8.56
CA VAL A 416 -5.11 -28.14 7.81
C VAL A 416 -6.46 -28.09 8.54
N GLY A 417 -7.50 -27.57 7.87
CA GLY A 417 -8.84 -27.41 8.46
C GLY A 417 -9.59 -28.73 8.64
N LEU A 418 -9.49 -29.66 7.68
CA LEU A 418 -9.92 -31.06 7.85
C LEU A 418 -8.95 -32.04 7.19
N VAL A 419 -8.64 -33.11 7.91
CA VAL A 419 -8.11 -34.36 7.36
C VAL A 419 -9.20 -35.43 7.45
N GLY A 420 -9.85 -35.72 6.32
CA GLY A 420 -10.94 -36.69 6.23
C GLY A 420 -10.43 -38.13 6.15
N VAL A 421 -11.27 -39.10 6.52
CA VAL A 421 -10.93 -40.53 6.43
C VAL A 421 -10.67 -40.91 4.96
N GLY A 422 -9.44 -41.36 4.67
CA GLY A 422 -9.05 -41.84 3.34
C GLY A 422 -9.22 -43.36 3.18
N GLU A 423 -9.05 -43.85 1.96
CA GLU A 423 -9.00 -45.28 1.68
C GLU A 423 -7.71 -45.93 2.21
N ALA A 424 -7.72 -47.25 2.39
CA ALA A 424 -6.61 -48.00 2.99
C ALA A 424 -5.36 -47.96 2.09
N GLY A 425 -4.37 -47.15 2.49
CA GLY A 425 -3.20 -46.79 1.68
C GLY A 425 -3.01 -45.27 1.52
N SER A 426 -3.97 -44.46 1.98
CA SER A 426 -3.80 -43.00 2.10
C SER A 426 -2.75 -42.64 3.15
N GLU A 427 -2.01 -41.57 2.91
CA GLU A 427 -0.84 -41.20 3.71
C GLU A 427 -0.81 -39.70 4.06
N ILE A 428 -0.41 -39.37 5.28
CA ILE A 428 -0.21 -37.99 5.74
C ILE A 428 1.23 -37.88 6.25
N ARG A 429 2.01 -36.96 5.69
CA ARG A 429 3.37 -36.60 6.13
C ARG A 429 3.40 -35.10 6.44
N ILE A 430 3.63 -34.71 7.68
CA ILE A 430 3.86 -33.31 8.05
C ILE A 430 5.11 -33.21 8.90
N GLY A 431 5.97 -32.25 8.59
CA GLY A 431 7.28 -32.07 9.22
C GLY A 431 7.80 -30.65 9.01
N ASN A 432 8.46 -30.09 10.04
CA ASN A 432 9.00 -28.73 10.07
C ASN A 432 7.98 -27.65 9.64
N CYS A 433 6.72 -27.83 10.02
CA CYS A 433 5.66 -26.89 9.68
C CYS A 433 5.24 -26.09 10.91
N TYR A 434 5.06 -24.78 10.72
CA TYR A 434 4.81 -23.82 11.79
C TYR A 434 3.51 -23.07 11.52
N PHE A 435 2.79 -22.68 12.56
CA PHE A 435 1.60 -21.84 12.41
C PHE A 435 1.45 -20.85 13.56
N ARG A 436 0.90 -19.66 13.25
CA ARG A 436 0.39 -18.70 14.22
C ARG A 436 -0.70 -19.39 15.04
N GLY A 437 -0.49 -19.58 16.34
CA GLY A 437 -1.43 -20.40 17.12
C GLY A 437 -2.79 -19.71 17.36
N ASP A 438 -2.86 -18.39 17.23
CA ASP A 438 -4.11 -17.62 17.26
C ASP A 438 -5.02 -17.89 16.04
N ALA A 439 -4.52 -18.61 15.03
CA ALA A 439 -5.34 -19.23 13.99
C ALA A 439 -6.45 -20.16 14.54
N ALA A 440 -6.35 -20.62 15.79
CA ALA A 440 -7.43 -21.32 16.49
C ALA A 440 -8.12 -20.47 17.59
N ALA A 441 -7.57 -19.29 17.91
CA ALA A 441 -8.01 -18.46 19.03
C ALA A 441 -9.14 -17.47 18.69
N GLY A 442 -9.21 -16.98 17.45
CA GLY A 442 -10.17 -15.94 17.06
C GLY A 442 -11.65 -16.33 17.23
N TRP A 443 -11.95 -17.64 17.26
CA TRP A 443 -13.31 -18.17 17.09
C TRP A 443 -14.05 -18.49 18.41
N ASP A 444 -13.93 -17.60 19.41
CA ASP A 444 -14.74 -17.69 20.64
C ASP A 444 -16.22 -17.29 20.35
N GLY A 445 -17.14 -18.27 20.40
CA GLY A 445 -18.58 -17.99 20.41
C GLY A 445 -19.50 -18.77 19.44
N ALA A 446 -19.38 -20.10 19.30
CA ALA A 446 -20.40 -20.92 18.63
C ALA A 446 -20.63 -22.27 19.31
N ARG A 447 -21.89 -22.65 19.57
CA ARG A 447 -22.26 -23.95 20.19
C ARG A 447 -22.23 -25.09 19.15
N GLY A 448 -21.03 -25.53 18.76
CA GLY A 448 -20.89 -26.64 17.80
C GLY A 448 -19.55 -26.71 17.06
N ALA A 449 -18.59 -25.86 17.39
CA ALA A 449 -17.23 -25.92 16.86
C ALA A 449 -16.52 -27.21 17.31
N ASN A 450 -16.24 -28.12 16.38
CA ASN A 450 -15.39 -29.30 16.64
C ASN A 450 -13.97 -28.99 16.16
N THR A 451 -13.00 -29.00 17.07
CA THR A 451 -11.55 -28.87 16.80
C THR A 451 -10.96 -30.17 16.25
N GLY A 452 -11.52 -30.66 15.13
CA GLY A 452 -11.09 -31.88 14.42
C GLY A 452 -10.06 -31.66 13.30
N GLY A 453 -9.58 -30.42 13.11
CA GLY A 453 -8.51 -30.10 12.17
C GLY A 453 -7.15 -30.52 12.71
N LEU A 454 -6.12 -30.60 11.86
CA LEU A 454 -4.80 -31.05 12.31
C LEU A 454 -4.05 -29.91 13.02
N VAL A 455 -4.39 -29.70 14.29
CA VAL A 455 -3.68 -28.89 15.28
C VAL A 455 -2.93 -29.85 16.19
N ALA A 456 -1.71 -30.21 15.83
CA ALA A 456 -1.02 -31.38 16.37
C ALA A 456 0.48 -31.12 16.65
N PRO A 457 1.10 -31.85 17.61
CA PRO A 457 0.54 -32.99 18.34
C PRO A 457 0.21 -32.70 19.81
N THR A 458 -0.99 -33.09 20.24
CA THR A 458 -1.19 -33.57 21.62
C THR A 458 -0.84 -35.05 21.66
N ILE A 459 0.24 -35.43 22.33
CA ILE A 459 0.43 -36.80 22.83
C ILE A 459 -0.28 -36.91 24.18
N SER A 460 -0.86 -38.07 24.47
CA SER A 460 -1.84 -38.22 25.56
C SER A 460 -1.25 -38.15 26.98
N GLN A 461 -2.03 -37.52 27.88
CA GLN A 461 -2.02 -37.59 29.35
C GLN A 461 -1.22 -36.55 30.18
N SER A 462 -2.02 -35.64 30.76
CA SER A 462 -1.94 -35.10 32.15
C SER A 462 -1.09 -33.86 32.51
N ASN A 463 -1.81 -32.87 33.07
CA ASN A 463 -1.46 -31.97 34.18
C ASN A 463 -0.36 -30.89 34.01
N ALA A 464 -0.75 -29.67 33.62
CA ALA A 464 -0.20 -28.40 34.11
C ALA A 464 -1.18 -27.21 33.90
N LEU A 465 -0.94 -26.08 34.58
CA LEU A 465 -1.65 -24.79 34.47
C LEU A 465 -0.65 -23.67 34.07
N PRO A 466 -1.09 -22.47 33.62
CA PRO A 466 -0.27 -21.57 32.80
C PRO A 466 0.76 -20.70 33.56
N LEU A 467 1.74 -20.18 32.81
CA LEU A 467 2.82 -19.28 33.25
C LEU A 467 3.05 -18.14 32.22
N SER A 468 3.94 -17.19 32.56
CA SER A 468 4.00 -15.85 31.96
C SER A 468 5.03 -15.66 30.83
N PHE A 469 5.03 -14.46 30.24
CA PHE A 469 5.91 -14.07 29.12
C PHE A 469 7.42 -14.18 29.43
N ASP A 470 7.83 -14.01 30.70
CA ASP A 470 9.23 -14.18 31.12
C ASP A 470 9.56 -15.59 31.65
N ASP A 471 8.56 -16.49 31.71
CA ASP A 471 8.78 -17.92 31.95
C ASP A 471 9.06 -18.63 30.61
N LEU A 472 8.35 -18.23 29.54
CA LEU A 472 8.58 -18.66 28.15
C LEU A 472 10.02 -18.42 27.63
N LYS A 473 10.78 -17.50 28.22
CA LYS A 473 12.20 -17.23 27.87
C LYS A 473 13.21 -18.13 28.57
N ARG A 474 12.83 -18.85 29.63
CA ARG A 474 13.77 -19.50 30.56
C ARG A 474 13.63 -21.02 30.68
N GLN A 475 12.65 -21.61 29.99
CA GLN A 475 12.35 -23.03 30.08
C GLN A 475 11.97 -23.59 28.71
N GLY A 476 12.74 -24.58 28.22
CA GLY A 476 12.45 -25.30 26.98
C GLY A 476 11.07 -25.99 26.95
N ALA A 477 10.60 -26.69 27.98
CA ALA A 477 11.34 -27.40 29.04
C ALA A 477 10.71 -28.78 29.29
N SER A 478 11.53 -29.72 29.76
CA SER A 478 11.08 -31.04 30.17
C SER A 478 10.83 -31.12 31.69
N LYS A 479 9.54 -31.23 32.05
CA LYS A 479 8.96 -31.89 33.26
C LYS A 479 8.90 -31.15 34.63
N LEU A 480 7.66 -31.02 35.11
CA LEU A 480 7.15 -31.12 36.51
C LEU A 480 7.44 -29.95 37.50
N GLY A 481 6.53 -29.53 38.39
CA GLY A 481 5.09 -29.84 38.55
C GLY A 481 4.52 -29.55 39.97
N ALA A 482 3.18 -29.46 40.10
CA ALA A 482 2.35 -29.42 41.35
C ALA A 482 2.45 -28.17 42.26
N TYR A 483 1.47 -27.77 43.12
CA TYR A 483 -0.02 -27.88 43.26
C TYR A 483 -0.43 -26.98 44.49
N PHE A 484 -1.67 -26.63 44.88
CA PHE A 484 -3.10 -26.87 44.54
C PHE A 484 -3.87 -25.51 44.84
N SER A 485 -5.17 -25.29 45.09
CA SER A 485 -6.42 -26.05 45.41
C SER A 485 -7.70 -25.23 45.10
N ASP A 486 -8.85 -25.91 45.01
CA ASP A 486 -10.28 -25.52 45.18
C ASP A 486 -10.73 -24.04 45.40
N GLY A 487 -11.75 -23.59 44.65
CA GLY A 487 -12.35 -22.24 44.84
C GLY A 487 -13.62 -21.79 44.09
N HIS A 488 -14.36 -22.66 43.37
CA HIS A 488 -15.63 -22.37 42.64
C HIS A 488 -15.63 -21.39 41.42
N GLU A 489 -16.16 -21.91 40.30
CA GLU A 489 -16.97 -21.26 39.24
C GLU A 489 -16.44 -20.12 38.33
N SER A 490 -16.66 -20.34 37.02
CA SER A 490 -16.53 -19.44 35.86
C SER A 490 -15.11 -18.96 35.47
N SER A 491 -14.68 -19.28 34.23
CA SER A 491 -13.43 -18.75 33.64
C SER A 491 -13.32 -18.92 32.12
N THR A 492 -13.21 -17.78 31.44
CA THR A 492 -12.24 -17.48 30.35
C THR A 492 -11.17 -16.52 30.98
N PRO A 493 -10.04 -16.08 30.35
CA PRO A 493 -9.72 -16.01 28.91
C PRO A 493 -8.24 -16.23 28.44
N ASN A 494 -8.03 -16.10 27.13
CA ASN A 494 -6.87 -15.62 26.34
C ASN A 494 -5.38 -16.00 26.62
N TYR A 495 -4.86 -16.90 25.78
CA TYR A 495 -3.92 -16.67 24.63
C TYR A 495 -2.77 -15.63 24.62
N GLY A 496 -1.64 -16.01 23.98
CA GLY A 496 -0.52 -15.16 23.51
C GLY A 496 0.53 -15.93 22.66
N TYR A 497 1.27 -15.28 21.73
CA TYR A 497 2.07 -15.98 20.67
C TYR A 497 3.36 -15.25 20.17
N PRO A 498 4.42 -15.98 19.74
CA PRO A 498 5.59 -15.47 18.97
C PRO A 498 5.82 -16.18 17.59
N VAL A 499 6.95 -15.89 16.89
CA VAL A 499 7.10 -16.04 15.40
C VAL A 499 8.49 -16.54 14.90
N LEU A 500 8.52 -17.50 13.94
CA LEU A 500 9.62 -17.97 13.04
C LEU A 500 10.95 -18.51 13.71
N TYR A 501 11.88 -19.27 13.09
CA TYR A 501 12.19 -19.69 11.70
C TYR A 501 12.30 -21.25 11.52
N TRP A 502 13.22 -21.79 10.69
CA TRP A 502 12.98 -22.94 9.79
C TRP A 502 14.25 -23.75 9.41
N GLN A 503 14.21 -25.10 9.40
CA GLN A 503 15.14 -25.97 8.63
C GLN A 503 14.57 -27.40 8.39
N LEU A 504 15.32 -28.28 7.71
CA LEU A 504 14.84 -29.57 7.16
C LEU A 504 14.92 -30.76 8.15
N GLY A 505 14.34 -31.93 7.81
CA GLY A 505 14.05 -33.00 8.78
C GLY A 505 14.35 -34.44 8.33
N GLN A 506 13.96 -35.41 9.16
CA GLN A 506 14.27 -36.85 9.07
C GLN A 506 13.05 -37.75 9.38
N GLU A 507 13.18 -39.06 9.16
CA GLU A 507 12.17 -40.09 9.49
C GLU A 507 12.24 -40.56 10.97
N GLU A 508 11.29 -41.39 11.42
CA GLU A 508 11.14 -41.81 12.84
C GLU A 508 12.05 -42.98 13.26
N PRO A 509 12.52 -43.02 14.53
CA PRO A 509 13.58 -43.92 14.99
C PRO A 509 13.17 -45.36 15.34
N SER A 510 14.17 -46.25 15.43
CA SER A 510 13.99 -47.66 15.81
C SER A 510 14.98 -48.20 16.87
N VAL A 511 15.96 -47.40 17.31
CA VAL A 511 17.00 -47.78 18.27
C VAL A 511 17.02 -46.80 19.46
N ASN A 512 17.34 -47.23 20.67
CA ASN A 512 17.37 -46.37 21.87
C ASN A 512 18.82 -46.10 22.33
N LEU A 513 19.12 -44.87 22.75
CA LEU A 513 20.42 -44.41 23.26
C LEU A 513 20.69 -44.75 24.74
N GLU A 514 19.80 -45.46 25.44
CA GLU A 514 19.97 -45.81 26.87
C GLU A 514 21.29 -46.57 27.20
N ASP A 515 21.91 -47.24 26.22
CA ASP A 515 23.20 -47.94 26.34
C ASP A 515 24.36 -47.25 25.58
N ALA A 516 24.27 -45.95 25.28
CA ALA A 516 25.33 -45.20 24.58
C ALA A 516 26.43 -44.66 25.51
N ASP A 517 27.64 -44.50 24.99
CA ASP A 517 28.74 -43.76 25.61
C ASP A 517 28.82 -42.34 25.01
N ILE A 518 28.89 -41.31 25.86
CA ILE A 518 28.99 -39.89 25.47
C ILE A 518 30.37 -39.35 25.83
N PHE A 519 30.98 -38.59 24.93
CA PHE A 519 32.27 -37.94 25.10
C PHE A 519 32.17 -36.44 24.80
N CYS A 520 32.91 -35.61 25.54
CA CYS A 520 33.07 -34.17 25.29
C CYS A 520 34.33 -33.65 25.99
N SER A 521 34.82 -32.48 25.57
CA SER A 521 35.88 -31.75 26.27
C SER A 521 35.38 -31.00 27.50
N ASP A 522 36.32 -30.61 28.37
CA ASP A 522 36.10 -29.74 29.53
C ASP A 522 36.38 -28.26 29.19
N GLU A 523 36.24 -27.83 27.93
CA GLU A 523 36.61 -26.48 27.49
C GLU A 523 35.50 -25.42 27.69
N ASP A 524 35.92 -24.22 28.10
CA ASP A 524 35.05 -23.07 28.37
C ASP A 524 34.51 -22.45 27.05
N VAL A 525 33.18 -22.29 26.97
CA VAL A 525 32.47 -21.76 25.79
C VAL A 525 32.19 -20.25 25.96
N THR A 526 32.23 -19.45 24.91
CA THR A 526 31.96 -18.00 25.03
C THR A 526 30.47 -17.66 24.85
N TYR A 527 29.96 -16.72 25.65
CA TYR A 527 28.60 -16.16 25.53
C TYR A 527 28.35 -15.58 24.13
N THR A 528 27.10 -15.66 23.64
CA THR A 528 26.70 -15.15 22.31
C THR A 528 25.41 -14.32 22.31
N GLY A 529 24.79 -14.11 23.48
CA GLY A 529 23.41 -13.61 23.58
C GLY A 529 22.35 -14.66 23.20
N LYS A 530 22.77 -15.90 22.91
CA LYS A 530 21.93 -17.07 22.61
C LYS A 530 22.51 -18.28 23.36
N ALA A 531 21.80 -19.41 23.32
CA ALA A 531 22.25 -20.67 23.91
C ALA A 531 23.52 -21.20 23.23
N VAL A 532 24.48 -21.73 23.99
CA VAL A 532 25.76 -22.26 23.50
C VAL A 532 26.08 -23.64 24.09
N LEU A 533 26.94 -24.42 23.43
CA LEU A 533 27.32 -25.78 23.79
C LEU A 533 28.81 -26.03 23.44
N PRO A 534 29.49 -26.98 24.09
CA PRO A 534 30.78 -27.50 23.64
C PRO A 534 30.70 -28.04 22.20
N SER A 535 31.74 -27.78 21.40
CA SER A 535 31.75 -28.05 19.95
C SER A 535 32.24 -29.44 19.56
N ASP A 536 32.64 -30.28 20.52
CA ASP A 536 33.29 -31.58 20.29
C ASP A 536 32.51 -32.78 20.85
N ILE A 537 31.24 -32.59 21.22
CA ILE A 537 30.37 -33.64 21.78
C ILE A 537 30.19 -34.77 20.77
N ARG A 538 30.41 -36.01 21.22
CA ARG A 538 30.32 -37.26 20.45
C ARG A 538 29.50 -38.30 21.21
N VAL A 539 28.83 -39.17 20.47
CA VAL A 539 27.97 -40.24 21.01
C VAL A 539 28.28 -41.53 20.28
N VAL A 540 28.48 -42.61 21.02
CA VAL A 540 28.86 -43.93 20.49
C VAL A 540 27.91 -44.98 21.04
N LEU A 541 27.30 -45.79 20.17
CA LEU A 541 26.39 -46.86 20.57
C LEU A 541 26.82 -48.17 19.91
N ASN A 542 27.07 -49.23 20.71
CA ASN A 542 27.56 -50.53 20.24
C ASN A 542 28.78 -50.41 19.29
N ASP A 543 29.88 -49.83 19.80
CA ASP A 543 31.13 -49.55 19.06
C ASP A 543 30.98 -48.67 17.80
N THR A 544 29.82 -48.03 17.57
CA THR A 544 29.54 -47.20 16.40
C THR A 544 29.31 -45.74 16.80
N GLU A 545 30.14 -44.82 16.31
CA GLU A 545 29.96 -43.38 16.50
C GLU A 545 28.78 -42.88 15.64
N LEU A 546 27.90 -42.08 16.25
CA LEU A 546 26.65 -41.58 15.65
C LEU A 546 26.84 -40.16 15.08
N ASP A 547 26.02 -39.78 14.09
CA ASP A 547 26.09 -38.48 13.43
C ASP A 547 25.38 -37.37 14.24
N PRO A 548 26.07 -36.26 14.60
CA PRO A 548 25.51 -35.18 15.42
C PRO A 548 24.48 -34.28 14.71
N GLU A 549 24.25 -34.43 13.40
CA GLU A 549 23.21 -33.71 12.66
C GLU A 549 22.01 -34.59 12.26
N SER A 550 22.15 -35.92 12.17
CA SER A 550 21.02 -36.83 11.88
C SER A 550 20.58 -37.75 13.01
N ASP A 551 21.49 -38.19 13.89
CA ASP A 551 21.25 -39.34 14.77
C ASP A 551 20.98 -38.95 16.23
N TYR A 552 21.36 -37.74 16.61
CA TYR A 552 20.97 -37.14 17.89
C TYR A 552 20.93 -35.62 17.81
N THR A 553 20.21 -35.02 18.75
CA THR A 553 20.23 -33.59 19.04
C THR A 553 20.78 -33.36 20.44
N ILE A 554 21.33 -32.17 20.68
CA ILE A 554 21.92 -31.81 21.98
C ILE A 554 21.12 -30.65 22.57
N THR A 555 20.65 -30.84 23.80
CA THR A 555 19.88 -29.84 24.55
C THR A 555 20.72 -29.34 25.73
N GLY A 556 20.93 -28.02 25.81
CA GLY A 556 21.70 -27.41 26.90
C GLY A 556 20.81 -26.89 28.03
N ALA A 557 21.36 -26.83 29.25
CA ALA A 557 20.74 -26.26 30.44
C ALA A 557 21.70 -25.29 31.12
N ASN A 558 21.15 -24.20 31.69
CA ASN A 558 21.91 -23.05 32.20
C ASN A 558 22.88 -22.45 31.16
N ASN A 559 22.65 -22.70 29.87
CA ASN A 559 23.64 -22.54 28.81
C ASN A 559 23.47 -21.26 27.95
N ILE A 560 22.78 -20.24 28.48
CA ILE A 560 22.61 -18.94 27.81
C ILE A 560 23.52 -17.89 28.42
N ASN A 561 23.52 -17.74 29.75
CA ASN A 561 24.25 -16.70 30.47
C ASN A 561 25.67 -17.15 30.86
N VAL A 562 26.49 -16.21 31.29
CA VAL A 562 27.81 -16.48 31.89
C VAL A 562 27.62 -17.27 33.19
N THR A 563 28.35 -18.38 33.31
CA THR A 563 28.23 -19.33 34.43
C THR A 563 29.35 -19.17 35.45
N THR A 564 29.25 -19.86 36.59
CA THR A 564 30.31 -19.88 37.62
C THR A 564 30.51 -21.30 38.17
N ASP A 565 31.61 -21.52 38.88
CA ASP A 565 31.95 -22.79 39.56
C ASP A 565 30.84 -23.36 40.47
N GLY A 566 29.90 -22.54 40.93
CA GLY A 566 28.75 -22.96 41.75
C GLY A 566 27.42 -23.11 40.99
N ASN A 567 27.41 -22.84 39.68
CA ASN A 567 26.26 -22.99 38.79
C ASN A 567 26.78 -23.07 37.32
N PRO A 568 27.36 -24.22 36.90
CA PRO A 568 27.90 -24.44 35.55
C PRO A 568 26.79 -24.77 34.53
N ALA A 569 27.13 -24.77 33.24
CA ALA A 569 26.24 -25.23 32.18
C ALA A 569 26.35 -26.75 31.98
N THR A 570 25.26 -27.37 31.57
CA THR A 570 25.21 -28.82 31.30
C THR A 570 24.49 -29.08 29.98
N PHE A 571 24.59 -30.31 29.46
CA PHE A 571 23.87 -30.71 28.27
C PHE A 571 23.32 -32.14 28.37
N THR A 572 22.38 -32.46 27.49
CA THR A 572 21.71 -33.75 27.41
C THR A 572 21.48 -34.10 25.95
N VAL A 573 21.96 -35.29 25.57
CA VAL A 573 21.79 -35.90 24.25
C VAL A 573 20.40 -36.52 24.16
N VAL A 574 19.73 -36.31 23.03
CA VAL A 574 18.41 -36.85 22.71
C VAL A 574 18.48 -37.50 21.33
N GLY A 575 18.09 -38.77 21.21
CA GLY A 575 18.13 -39.48 19.93
C GLY A 575 17.27 -38.80 18.86
N ALA A 576 17.76 -38.82 17.62
CA ALA A 576 17.07 -38.29 16.43
C ALA A 576 17.23 -39.26 15.24
N GLY A 577 16.47 -39.01 14.17
CA GLY A 577 16.53 -39.81 12.94
C GLY A 577 16.25 -41.28 13.19
N ALA A 578 17.27 -42.14 13.09
CA ALA A 578 17.14 -43.57 13.37
C ALA A 578 17.14 -43.95 14.87
N TYR A 579 17.48 -43.02 15.77
CA TYR A 579 17.70 -43.25 17.20
C TYR A 579 16.75 -42.43 18.10
N ALA A 580 16.52 -42.91 19.32
CA ALA A 580 15.56 -42.38 20.29
C ALA A 580 16.13 -42.39 21.71
N GLY A 581 15.40 -41.84 22.68
CA GLY A 581 15.80 -41.82 24.09
C GLY A 581 16.60 -40.58 24.48
N THR A 582 17.10 -40.55 25.72
CA THR A 582 17.71 -39.35 26.32
C THR A 582 18.75 -39.71 27.37
N GLN A 583 19.92 -39.09 27.31
CA GLN A 583 21.04 -39.33 28.21
C GLN A 583 21.81 -38.04 28.49
N SER A 584 22.11 -37.76 29.76
CA SER A 584 22.88 -36.57 30.15
C SER A 584 24.34 -36.67 29.70
N GLY A 585 24.93 -35.53 29.30
CA GLY A 585 26.36 -35.44 29.05
C GLY A 585 27.18 -35.73 30.31
N PRO A 586 28.41 -36.26 30.19
CA PRO A 586 29.18 -36.72 31.34
C PRO A 586 29.76 -35.59 32.20
N ASN A 587 30.01 -34.42 31.58
CA ASN A 587 30.78 -33.33 32.19
C ASN A 587 29.96 -32.02 32.21
N GLU A 588 30.24 -31.16 33.20
CA GLU A 588 29.69 -29.80 33.31
C GLU A 588 30.68 -28.80 32.69
N PHE A 589 30.21 -27.90 31.84
CA PHE A 589 31.05 -26.92 31.13
C PHE A 589 30.76 -25.48 31.60
N ARG A 590 31.64 -24.54 31.28
CA ARG A 590 31.47 -23.13 31.66
C ARG A 590 31.17 -22.28 30.45
N ILE A 591 30.34 -21.25 30.64
CA ILE A 591 30.19 -20.13 29.73
C ILE A 591 30.92 -18.91 30.30
N ILE A 592 31.83 -18.35 29.50
CA ILE A 592 32.61 -17.15 29.80
C ILE A 592 32.10 -15.92 29.04
N ALA A 593 32.32 -14.74 29.61
CA ALA A 593 31.71 -13.49 29.18
C ALA A 593 32.20 -12.97 27.82
N ALA A 594 31.27 -12.62 26.92
CA ALA A 594 31.57 -12.23 25.54
C ALA A 594 32.35 -10.92 25.47
N ASN A 595 33.45 -10.91 24.71
CA ASN A 595 34.33 -9.75 24.68
C ASN A 595 33.88 -8.70 23.64
N LEU A 596 33.40 -7.54 24.13
CA LEU A 596 32.93 -6.41 23.31
C LEU A 596 34.00 -5.88 22.34
N GLY A 597 35.28 -6.00 22.70
CA GLY A 597 36.41 -5.54 21.89
C GLY A 597 36.84 -6.48 20.77
N THR A 598 36.07 -7.54 20.48
CA THR A 598 36.33 -8.46 19.36
C THR A 598 35.54 -8.06 18.11
N SER A 599 35.94 -8.60 16.95
CA SER A 599 35.30 -8.38 15.63
C SER A 599 33.82 -8.78 15.53
N ASN A 600 33.25 -9.31 16.63
CA ASN A 600 31.97 -9.99 16.67
C ASN A 600 30.87 -9.13 17.34
N CYS A 601 31.14 -7.83 17.53
CA CYS A 601 30.12 -6.83 17.83
C CYS A 601 30.32 -5.62 16.90
N THR A 602 29.23 -5.06 16.38
CA THR A 602 29.20 -3.84 15.58
C THR A 602 28.54 -2.72 16.38
N TYR A 603 28.60 -1.48 15.89
CA TYR A 603 27.83 -0.38 16.45
C TYR A 603 27.41 0.59 15.36
N THR A 604 26.35 1.34 15.61
CA THR A 604 26.01 2.57 14.91
C THR A 604 26.07 3.75 15.88
N ALA A 605 26.39 4.93 15.38
CA ALA A 605 26.45 6.15 16.18
C ALA A 605 25.93 7.33 15.35
N THR A 606 25.12 8.21 15.94
CA THR A 606 24.55 9.35 15.21
C THR A 606 25.61 10.43 14.93
N SER A 607 25.62 10.92 13.69
CA SER A 607 26.39 12.11 13.30
C SER A 607 25.75 13.36 13.90
N THR A 608 26.56 14.36 14.27
CA THR A 608 26.05 15.57 14.95
C THR A 608 26.89 16.82 14.68
N TRP A 609 26.30 17.99 14.88
CA TRP A 609 26.93 19.30 14.70
C TRP A 609 27.54 19.83 16.02
N ASN A 610 28.77 20.32 15.95
CA ASN A 610 29.40 21.10 17.02
C ASN A 610 29.28 22.60 16.70
N PHE A 611 28.54 23.33 17.53
CA PHE A 611 28.29 24.78 17.43
C PHE A 611 29.18 25.65 18.33
N GLY A 612 30.26 25.10 18.87
CA GLY A 612 31.27 25.85 19.63
C GLY A 612 30.90 26.09 21.10
N GLY A 613 31.60 25.43 22.02
CA GLY A 613 31.45 25.66 23.46
C GLY A 613 32.30 24.72 24.30
N ASN A 614 32.09 24.76 25.62
CA ASN A 614 32.63 23.76 26.56
C ASN A 614 31.64 22.60 26.79
N ASN A 615 30.58 22.49 25.98
CA ASN A 615 29.51 21.50 26.17
C ASN A 615 29.95 20.14 25.60
N LEU A 616 29.75 19.08 26.40
CA LEU A 616 30.08 17.71 26.02
C LEU A 616 29.07 17.17 25.00
N VAL A 617 29.50 17.02 23.75
CA VAL A 617 28.71 16.36 22.69
C VAL A 617 28.64 14.86 22.98
N ARG A 618 27.42 14.33 23.13
CA ARG A 618 27.12 12.91 23.35
C ARG A 618 26.05 12.44 22.35
N PRO A 619 26.43 11.79 21.24
CA PRO A 619 25.47 11.16 20.33
C PRO A 619 24.82 9.92 20.96
N SER A 620 23.79 9.41 20.29
CA SER A 620 23.27 8.07 20.55
C SER A 620 24.19 7.04 19.91
N ILE A 621 24.60 6.02 20.68
CA ILE A 621 25.41 4.88 20.20
C ILE A 621 24.64 3.60 20.49
N THR A 622 24.40 2.80 19.45
CA THR A 622 23.69 1.51 19.53
C THR A 622 24.65 0.39 19.15
N ILE A 623 25.04 -0.42 20.14
CA ILE A 623 25.91 -1.58 19.92
C ILE A 623 25.04 -2.78 19.56
N THR A 624 25.48 -3.60 18.60
CA THR A 624 24.78 -4.82 18.14
C THR A 624 25.76 -6.00 18.17
N ASN A 625 25.37 -7.13 18.74
CA ASN A 625 26.23 -8.32 18.78
C ASN A 625 26.17 -9.14 17.47
N SER A 626 27.07 -10.11 17.30
CA SER A 626 27.14 -11.03 16.16
C SER A 626 25.88 -11.83 15.90
N ALA A 627 24.98 -11.94 16.89
CA ALA A 627 23.70 -12.60 16.79
C ALA A 627 22.56 -11.70 16.26
N GLY A 628 22.87 -10.43 15.95
CA GLY A 628 21.94 -9.42 15.43
C GLY A 628 21.15 -8.65 16.50
N VAL A 629 21.52 -8.77 17.78
CA VAL A 629 20.77 -8.21 18.91
C VAL A 629 21.38 -6.88 19.34
N GLN A 630 20.57 -5.83 19.39
CA GLN A 630 20.94 -4.54 19.97
C GLN A 630 21.12 -4.68 21.49
N LEU A 631 22.23 -4.16 22.01
CA LEU A 631 22.58 -4.20 23.42
C LEU A 631 21.99 -3.02 24.18
N GLN A 632 21.64 -3.20 25.44
CA GLN A 632 21.05 -2.15 26.27
C GLN A 632 22.10 -1.42 27.10
N GLU A 633 22.23 -0.10 26.90
CA GLU A 633 23.09 0.74 27.74
C GLU A 633 22.59 0.75 29.21
N ASN A 634 23.53 0.70 30.15
CA ASN A 634 23.36 0.50 31.59
C ASN A 634 22.91 -0.91 31.99
N VAL A 635 22.89 -1.88 31.07
CA VAL A 635 22.66 -3.31 31.33
C VAL A 635 23.79 -4.17 30.75
N ASP A 636 23.99 -4.12 29.44
CA ASP A 636 25.02 -4.90 28.71
C ASP A 636 26.34 -4.14 28.57
N TYR A 637 26.29 -2.81 28.58
CA TYR A 637 27.45 -1.92 28.56
C TYR A 637 27.13 -0.57 29.20
N THR A 638 28.15 0.22 29.55
CA THR A 638 28.06 1.65 29.87
C THR A 638 29.07 2.41 29.03
N LEU A 639 28.74 3.62 28.58
CA LEU A 639 29.68 4.45 27.81
C LEU A 639 30.54 5.28 28.76
N ASP A 640 31.83 4.96 28.85
CA ASP A 640 32.83 5.86 29.42
C ASP A 640 33.27 6.89 28.36
N TRP A 641 33.19 8.16 28.75
CA TRP A 641 33.52 9.32 27.94
C TRP A 641 34.82 9.98 28.42
N SER A 642 35.61 9.33 29.30
CA SER A 642 36.85 9.87 29.87
C SER A 642 37.91 10.23 28.83
N SER A 643 37.91 9.56 27.67
CA SER A 643 38.66 9.89 26.45
C SER A 643 38.25 11.25 25.84
N ASN A 644 36.96 11.56 25.85
CA ASN A 644 36.35 12.76 25.26
C ASN A 644 36.50 14.01 26.17
N ASN A 645 37.70 14.21 26.73
CA ASN A 645 38.08 15.39 27.53
C ASN A 645 38.75 16.51 26.69
N THR A 646 38.82 16.35 25.37
CA THR A 646 39.51 17.28 24.46
C THR A 646 38.54 18.21 23.73
N LYS A 647 38.82 19.51 23.84
CA LYS A 647 38.08 20.57 23.14
C LYS A 647 38.17 20.40 21.62
N ILE A 648 37.08 20.01 20.96
CA ILE A 648 37.01 19.83 19.50
C ILE A 648 37.04 21.20 18.82
N THR A 649 38.19 21.58 18.25
CA THR A 649 38.41 22.89 17.59
C THR A 649 38.58 22.81 16.07
N ALA A 650 38.16 21.71 15.42
CA ALA A 650 38.21 21.55 13.96
C ALA A 650 37.13 20.58 13.42
N PRO A 651 36.69 20.69 12.15
CA PRO A 651 35.40 20.13 11.69
C PRO A 651 35.36 18.64 11.32
N LEU A 652 36.47 17.90 11.45
CA LEU A 652 36.62 16.55 10.89
C LEU A 652 37.37 15.65 11.88
N GLY A 653 36.69 15.26 12.96
CA GLY A 653 37.20 14.36 13.99
C GLY A 653 36.24 13.22 14.27
N SER A 654 36.77 12.00 14.30
CA SER A 654 36.16 10.89 15.03
C SER A 654 36.37 11.14 16.52
N VAL A 655 35.30 11.12 17.30
CA VAL A 655 35.38 11.21 18.77
C VAL A 655 35.24 9.83 19.37
N ASP A 656 36.22 9.44 20.20
CA ASP A 656 36.27 8.12 20.83
C ASP A 656 35.47 8.10 22.14
N ALA A 657 34.52 7.19 22.27
CA ALA A 657 33.98 6.74 23.56
C ALA A 657 34.31 5.25 23.78
N VAL A 658 34.26 4.80 25.04
CA VAL A 658 34.63 3.43 25.41
C VAL A 658 33.40 2.73 25.98
N ALA A 659 32.89 1.72 25.28
CA ALA A 659 31.87 0.84 25.84
C ALA A 659 32.52 -0.11 26.85
N VAL A 660 32.28 0.15 28.13
CA VAL A 660 32.68 -0.66 29.29
C VAL A 660 31.60 -1.71 29.52
N PRO A 661 31.93 -2.99 29.77
CA PRO A 661 30.96 -4.07 29.71
C PRO A 661 30.10 -4.16 30.98
N GLY A 662 28.88 -4.70 30.82
CA GLY A 662 27.96 -5.06 31.88
C GLY A 662 27.38 -6.46 31.70
N GLY A 663 26.74 -6.99 32.75
CA GLY A 663 26.03 -8.27 32.70
C GLY A 663 26.89 -9.44 32.22
N ASN A 664 26.53 -10.00 31.04
CA ASN A 664 27.17 -11.16 30.43
C ASN A 664 28.39 -10.84 29.55
N TYR A 665 28.79 -9.57 29.45
CA TYR A 665 29.87 -9.12 28.57
C TYR A 665 31.18 -8.87 29.33
N SER A 666 32.30 -8.89 28.60
CA SER A 666 33.64 -8.56 29.08
C SER A 666 34.40 -7.72 28.04
N GLY A 667 35.62 -7.26 28.37
CA GLY A 667 36.42 -6.39 27.51
C GLY A 667 35.71 -5.07 27.15
N SER A 668 36.35 -4.23 26.34
CA SER A 668 35.76 -2.94 25.95
C SER A 668 35.88 -2.66 24.47
N MET A 669 34.87 -2.00 23.91
CA MET A 669 34.83 -1.55 22.52
C MET A 669 35.17 -0.06 22.46
N GLN A 670 36.04 0.34 21.53
CA GLN A 670 36.17 1.74 21.12
C GLN A 670 35.08 2.04 20.08
N VAL A 671 34.24 3.04 20.34
CA VAL A 671 33.17 3.48 19.43
C VAL A 671 33.44 4.90 18.97
N GLN A 672 33.27 5.15 17.67
CA GLN A 672 33.62 6.41 17.01
C GLN A 672 32.42 7.02 16.31
N PHE A 673 32.31 8.35 16.35
CA PHE A 673 31.24 9.08 15.65
C PHE A 673 31.77 10.31 14.93
N ALA A 674 31.10 10.67 13.84
CA ALA A 674 31.41 11.85 13.05
C ALA A 674 30.80 13.11 13.68
N VAL A 675 31.66 14.06 14.06
CA VAL A 675 31.25 15.41 14.44
C VAL A 675 31.64 16.38 13.33
N ALA A 676 30.66 17.07 12.76
CA ALA A 676 30.86 18.16 11.82
C ALA A 676 30.81 19.51 12.55
N ALA A 677 31.52 20.55 12.06
CA ALA A 677 31.35 21.90 12.60
C ALA A 677 30.08 22.53 12.01
N GLY A 678 29.14 22.92 12.88
CA GLY A 678 27.97 23.67 12.47
C GLY A 678 28.34 25.12 12.12
N PRO A 679 27.50 25.86 11.38
CA PRO A 679 27.70 27.29 11.21
C PRO A 679 27.57 28.02 12.56
N ASP A 680 28.56 28.84 12.91
CA ASP A 680 28.56 29.64 14.16
C ASP A 680 27.53 30.80 14.16
N SER A 681 26.84 31.04 13.03
CA SER A 681 25.91 32.16 12.80
C SER A 681 25.06 31.95 11.53
N PHE A 682 23.89 32.62 11.45
CA PHE A 682 23.06 32.69 10.24
C PHE A 682 23.74 33.41 9.06
N ALA A 683 23.32 33.07 7.84
CA ALA A 683 23.77 33.73 6.62
C ALA A 683 23.50 35.26 6.64
N ASN A 684 24.41 36.02 6.06
CA ASN A 684 24.34 37.48 5.87
C ASN A 684 24.19 38.36 7.13
N ALA A 685 24.30 37.80 8.34
CA ALA A 685 24.19 38.53 9.62
C ALA A 685 22.89 39.34 9.81
N SER A 686 21.78 38.79 9.29
CA SER A 686 20.39 39.22 9.55
C SER A 686 20.07 39.32 11.05
N THR A 687 19.13 40.18 11.42
CA THR A 687 18.79 40.51 12.82
C THR A 687 17.62 39.72 13.44
N GLY A 688 16.91 38.91 12.66
CA GLY A 688 15.78 38.11 13.15
C GLY A 688 14.48 38.90 13.34
N THR A 689 14.35 40.06 12.72
CA THR A 689 13.17 40.94 12.83
C THR A 689 12.23 40.75 11.64
N GLU A 690 10.97 41.20 11.76
CA GLU A 690 9.96 41.09 10.69
C GLU A 690 10.43 41.65 9.33
N ASN A 691 11.30 42.66 9.34
CA ASN A 691 11.84 43.31 8.13
C ASN A 691 13.22 42.78 7.71
N ASP A 692 13.83 41.91 8.53
CA ASP A 692 15.17 41.35 8.35
C ASP A 692 15.27 40.00 9.09
N PRO A 693 14.56 38.96 8.60
CA PRO A 693 14.45 37.66 9.26
C PRO A 693 15.75 36.86 9.14
N TYR A 694 15.96 35.93 10.08
CA TYR A 694 17.06 34.97 10.01
C TYR A 694 16.92 34.06 8.78
N ILE A 695 17.93 34.10 7.91
CA ILE A 695 17.93 33.33 6.66
C ILE A 695 18.34 31.89 6.94
N ILE A 696 17.48 30.95 6.54
CA ILE A 696 17.76 29.54 6.44
C ILE A 696 17.98 29.20 4.96
N ASP A 697 19.21 28.79 4.64
CA ASP A 697 19.67 28.43 3.29
C ASP A 697 20.17 26.97 3.20
N SER A 698 20.18 26.27 4.33
CA SER A 698 20.87 25.00 4.51
C SER A 698 20.40 24.27 5.77
N VAL A 699 20.59 22.95 5.80
CA VAL A 699 20.31 22.09 6.95
C VAL A 699 21.13 22.53 8.19
N GLY A 700 22.36 23.01 7.97
CA GLY A 700 23.20 23.58 9.03
C GLY A 700 22.63 24.86 9.64
N ALA A 701 22.02 25.74 8.85
CA ALA A 701 21.34 26.94 9.36
C ALA A 701 20.07 26.59 10.15
N LEU A 702 19.31 25.57 9.72
CA LEU A 702 18.16 25.05 10.48
C LEU A 702 18.59 24.43 11.82
N ALA A 703 19.69 23.68 11.82
CA ALA A 703 20.28 23.13 13.04
C ALA A 703 20.84 24.22 13.99
N TYR A 704 21.37 25.32 13.45
CA TYR A 704 21.78 26.48 14.26
C TYR A 704 20.58 27.22 14.88
N MET A 705 19.48 27.38 14.13
CA MET A 705 18.19 27.86 14.67
C MET A 705 17.74 26.99 15.85
N GLN A 706 17.74 25.68 15.68
CA GLN A 706 17.38 24.73 16.72
C GLN A 706 18.28 24.90 17.96
N TYR A 707 19.61 24.86 17.78
CA TYR A 707 20.59 25.06 18.85
C TYR A 707 20.38 26.38 19.62
N CYS A 708 20.12 27.49 18.91
CA CYS A 708 19.88 28.79 19.52
C CYS A 708 18.58 28.84 20.35
N ILE A 709 17.55 28.11 19.95
CA ILE A 709 16.27 28.02 20.67
C ILE A 709 16.41 27.13 21.91
N GLU A 710 17.04 25.96 21.80
CA GLU A 710 17.18 25.02 22.93
C GLU A 710 18.10 25.51 24.06
N ASN A 711 19.04 26.41 23.78
CA ASN A 711 19.92 27.01 24.79
C ASN A 711 19.29 28.26 25.46
N ASP A 712 17.98 28.47 25.28
CA ASP A 712 17.17 29.55 25.88
C ASP A 712 17.74 30.96 25.67
N PHE A 713 18.36 31.21 24.51
CA PHE A 713 18.75 32.56 24.12
C PHE A 713 17.48 33.34 23.71
N PRO A 714 16.97 34.29 24.53
CA PRO A 714 15.55 34.71 24.45
C PRO A 714 15.18 35.41 23.13
N THR A 715 16.18 35.95 22.44
CA THR A 715 16.05 36.61 21.13
C THR A 715 15.59 35.66 20.03
N TYR A 716 15.97 34.37 20.07
CA TYR A 716 15.79 33.45 18.94
C TYR A 716 14.45 32.69 19.00
N GLY A 717 14.01 32.26 20.20
CA GLY A 717 12.71 31.59 20.37
C GLY A 717 11.49 32.41 19.91
N SER A 718 11.65 33.73 19.77
CA SER A 718 10.63 34.67 19.31
C SER A 718 10.98 35.42 18.01
N ALA A 719 12.05 35.02 17.31
CA ALA A 719 12.51 35.69 16.10
C ALA A 719 11.72 35.31 14.84
N HIS A 720 11.91 36.11 13.79
CA HIS A 720 11.42 35.84 12.45
C HIS A 720 12.49 35.09 11.63
N TYR A 721 12.07 34.03 10.94
CA TYR A 721 12.90 33.15 10.14
C TYR A 721 12.35 33.05 8.71
N LYS A 722 13.22 32.98 7.71
CA LYS A 722 12.84 32.77 6.31
C LYS A 722 13.71 31.73 5.62
N LEU A 723 13.06 30.73 5.03
CA LEU A 723 13.66 29.69 4.20
C LEU A 723 13.90 30.21 2.77
N THR A 724 15.04 29.86 2.19
CA THR A 724 15.52 30.37 0.89
C THR A 724 16.11 29.30 -0.02
N ALA A 725 16.06 28.03 0.41
CA ALA A 725 16.44 26.85 -0.34
C ALA A 725 15.57 25.68 0.10
N ASP A 726 15.35 24.73 -0.79
CA ASP A 726 14.72 23.45 -0.45
C ASP A 726 15.71 22.61 0.39
N LEU A 727 15.23 22.01 1.48
CA LEU A 727 16.03 21.23 2.43
C LEU A 727 15.71 19.74 2.35
N ASP A 728 16.75 18.93 2.54
CA ASP A 728 16.67 17.48 2.61
C ASP A 728 17.32 17.03 3.93
N LEU A 729 16.57 16.31 4.78
CA LEU A 729 17.01 15.89 6.11
C LEU A 729 17.53 14.43 6.13
N ASP A 730 18.08 13.95 5.01
CA ASP A 730 18.74 12.64 4.90
C ASP A 730 19.81 12.42 5.98
N THR A 731 19.70 11.28 6.66
CA THR A 731 20.52 10.91 7.83
C THR A 731 21.87 10.29 7.47
N GLU A 732 22.09 9.84 6.23
CA GLU A 732 23.42 9.33 5.82
C GLU A 732 24.37 10.47 5.39
N THR A 733 23.85 11.56 4.81
CA THR A 733 24.67 12.67 4.32
C THR A 733 24.64 13.93 5.18
N SER A 734 23.60 14.16 5.98
CA SER A 734 23.51 15.33 6.89
C SER A 734 23.43 14.91 8.37
N PRO A 735 24.15 15.59 9.28
CA PRO A 735 23.97 15.38 10.72
C PRO A 735 22.55 15.76 11.16
N LEU A 736 21.88 14.84 11.85
CA LEU A 736 20.45 14.90 12.13
C LEU A 736 20.07 16.18 12.90
N VAL A 737 19.09 16.90 12.37
CA VAL A 737 18.47 18.06 13.03
C VAL A 737 17.47 17.54 14.07
N PRO A 738 17.62 17.83 15.37
CA PRO A 738 16.61 17.49 16.36
C PRO A 738 15.38 18.40 16.20
N SER A 739 14.28 18.06 16.88
CA SER A 739 13.08 18.89 16.85
C SER A 739 13.30 20.29 17.45
N ILE A 740 12.57 21.29 16.95
CA ILE A 740 12.66 22.68 17.41
C ILE A 740 11.67 22.94 18.55
N GLY A 741 12.15 23.49 19.67
CA GLY A 741 11.35 23.83 20.83
C GLY A 741 11.14 22.65 21.78
N ILE A 742 12.21 21.94 22.13
CA ILE A 742 12.21 20.84 23.11
C ILE A 742 12.26 21.40 24.54
N ALA A 743 13.15 22.35 24.80
CA ALA A 743 13.31 23.05 26.08
C ALA A 743 12.42 24.30 26.18
N SER A 744 12.43 25.15 25.15
CA SER A 744 11.68 26.42 25.09
C SER A 744 10.82 26.45 23.81
N PRO A 745 9.47 26.39 23.90
CA PRO A 745 8.58 26.36 22.74
C PRO A 745 8.76 27.54 21.77
N PHE A 746 8.67 27.27 20.47
CA PHE A 746 8.82 28.28 19.42
C PHE A 746 7.64 29.26 19.40
N ALA A 747 7.94 30.56 19.47
CA ALA A 747 6.97 31.65 19.57
C ALA A 747 7.08 32.69 18.43
N GLY A 748 8.04 32.52 17.51
CA GLY A 748 8.35 33.45 16.43
C GLY A 748 7.52 33.28 15.16
N SER A 749 8.11 33.60 14.00
CA SER A 749 7.49 33.28 12.69
C SER A 749 8.44 32.51 11.78
N PHE A 750 7.94 31.51 11.06
CA PHE A 750 8.70 30.71 10.10
C PHE A 750 8.07 30.81 8.70
N ASP A 751 8.71 31.57 7.82
CA ASP A 751 8.32 31.77 6.43
C ASP A 751 9.08 30.78 5.53
N GLY A 752 8.40 29.75 5.04
CA GLY A 752 8.96 28.73 4.14
C GLY A 752 9.27 29.23 2.73
N GLY A 753 8.81 30.43 2.33
CA GLY A 753 9.11 31.03 1.03
C GLY A 753 8.58 30.30 -0.22
N GLY A 754 7.79 29.24 -0.05
CA GLY A 754 7.40 28.29 -1.09
C GLY A 754 8.35 27.09 -1.24
N HIS A 755 9.32 26.93 -0.32
CA HIS A 755 10.31 25.85 -0.33
C HIS A 755 9.83 24.57 0.37
N THR A 756 10.51 23.48 0.03
CA THR A 756 10.25 22.13 0.56
C THR A 756 11.23 21.76 1.68
N ILE A 757 10.75 21.06 2.71
CA ILE A 757 11.58 20.29 3.65
C ILE A 757 11.23 18.80 3.51
N THR A 758 12.21 17.98 3.12
CA THR A 758 12.05 16.54 2.89
C THR A 758 12.42 15.74 4.15
N MET A 759 11.53 14.86 4.57
CA MET A 759 11.63 13.99 5.75
C MET A 759 11.83 12.52 5.35
N HIS A 760 12.62 11.74 6.10
CA HIS A 760 12.99 10.37 5.71
C HIS A 760 12.60 9.31 6.73
N ALA A 761 12.54 8.05 6.28
CA ALA A 761 12.22 6.89 7.11
C ALA A 761 13.30 6.65 8.19
N GLY A 762 13.20 7.39 9.30
CA GLY A 762 14.20 7.47 10.35
C GLY A 762 14.10 8.73 11.21
N THR A 763 13.52 9.82 10.69
CA THR A 763 13.24 11.03 11.50
C THR A 763 12.08 10.77 12.48
N THR A 764 12.42 10.55 13.74
CA THR A 764 11.48 10.15 14.81
C THR A 764 10.80 11.33 15.52
N GLN A 765 10.97 12.57 15.04
CA GLN A 765 10.44 13.78 15.67
C GLN A 765 9.91 14.80 14.64
N PRO A 766 8.81 15.52 14.93
CA PRO A 766 8.31 16.61 14.07
C PRO A 766 9.34 17.73 13.89
N LEU A 767 9.11 18.61 12.90
CA LEU A 767 9.92 19.83 12.73
C LEU A 767 9.93 20.69 14.01
N PHE A 768 8.77 20.86 14.66
CA PHE A 768 8.61 21.55 15.95
C PHE A 768 8.07 20.61 17.05
N ASN A 769 8.72 20.53 18.20
CA ASN A 769 8.21 19.79 19.36
C ASN A 769 7.12 20.61 20.07
N ALA A 770 7.33 21.92 20.20
CA ALA A 770 6.34 22.80 20.78
C ALA A 770 6.34 24.17 20.08
N ILE A 771 5.16 24.58 19.65
CA ILE A 771 4.85 25.96 19.24
C ILE A 771 4.01 26.59 20.36
N THR A 772 4.21 27.87 20.65
CA THR A 772 3.47 28.61 21.69
C THR A 772 3.03 29.98 21.18
N GLY A 773 1.78 30.36 21.41
CA GLY A 773 1.26 31.66 20.95
C GLY A 773 1.69 32.80 21.89
N SER A 774 2.54 33.69 21.40
CA SER A 774 2.88 34.95 22.09
C SER A 774 1.74 35.98 21.96
N PRO A 775 1.67 37.04 22.79
CA PRO A 775 0.91 38.27 22.50
C PRO A 775 1.55 39.04 21.31
N GLY A 776 1.46 38.42 20.14
CA GLY A 776 2.11 38.76 18.87
C GLY A 776 2.14 37.47 18.06
N ARG A 777 1.32 37.38 17.00
CA ARG A 777 0.93 36.11 16.37
C ARG A 777 2.13 35.26 15.95
N THR A 778 2.17 34.04 16.45
CA THR A 778 3.11 33.00 16.06
C THR A 778 2.63 32.37 14.76
N GLU A 779 3.48 32.34 13.73
CA GLU A 779 3.06 31.99 12.36
C GLU A 779 4.02 30.99 11.70
N VAL A 780 3.49 29.98 11.02
CA VAL A 780 4.24 29.20 10.02
C VAL A 780 3.54 29.37 8.68
N LYS A 781 4.27 29.75 7.62
CA LYS A 781 3.64 30.00 6.31
C LYS A 781 4.46 29.56 5.11
N ASP A 782 3.79 29.44 3.96
CA ASP A 782 4.37 29.18 2.63
C ASP A 782 5.39 28.02 2.65
N LEU A 783 5.01 26.88 3.26
CA LEU A 783 5.90 25.76 3.56
C LEU A 783 5.36 24.45 2.98
N VAL A 784 6.22 23.69 2.31
CA VAL A 784 5.93 22.33 1.82
C VAL A 784 6.71 21.30 2.64
N LEU A 785 6.04 20.25 3.09
CA LEU A 785 6.64 19.11 3.82
C LEU A 785 6.41 17.82 3.03
N GLU A 786 7.46 17.04 2.79
CA GLU A 786 7.37 15.80 1.99
C GLU A 786 8.07 14.61 2.66
N GLY A 787 7.70 13.38 2.25
CA GLY A 787 8.40 12.16 2.65
C GLY A 787 7.62 11.25 3.62
N THR A 788 8.29 10.71 4.65
CA THR A 788 7.68 9.74 5.59
C THR A 788 8.09 9.97 7.04
N MET A 789 7.17 9.78 8.00
CA MET A 789 7.34 10.09 9.42
C MET A 789 6.63 9.09 10.35
N SER A 790 7.09 8.99 11.61
CA SER A 790 6.41 8.25 12.69
C SER A 790 5.70 9.14 13.73
N ARG A 791 5.67 10.46 13.47
CA ARG A 791 5.05 11.52 14.26
C ARG A 791 4.44 12.58 13.30
N PRO A 792 3.67 13.57 13.78
CA PRO A 792 3.15 14.64 12.92
C PRO A 792 4.26 15.33 12.10
N ALA A 793 3.94 15.84 10.91
CA ALA A 793 4.97 16.44 10.04
C ALA A 793 5.47 17.81 10.56
N LEU A 794 4.55 18.66 11.05
CA LEU A 794 4.87 20.03 11.43
C LEU A 794 5.14 20.17 12.93
N ALA A 795 4.19 19.79 13.80
CA ALA A 795 4.32 20.02 15.24
C ALA A 795 3.78 18.89 16.13
N GLU A 796 4.48 18.54 17.21
CA GLU A 796 3.89 17.67 18.24
C GLU A 796 2.78 18.41 18.98
N SER A 797 3.05 19.64 19.44
CA SER A 797 2.09 20.42 20.21
C SER A 797 2.03 21.93 19.92
N VAL A 798 0.82 22.49 19.95
CA VAL A 798 0.54 23.93 19.95
C VAL A 798 -0.03 24.35 21.30
N ASN A 799 0.50 25.43 21.89
CA ASN A 799 0.34 25.77 23.30
C ASN A 799 -0.04 27.26 23.48
N GLY A 800 -1.32 27.57 23.67
CA GLY A 800 -1.77 28.91 24.07
C GLY A 800 -1.68 29.99 23.00
N GLY A 801 -2.17 31.19 23.35
CA GLY A 801 -2.15 32.39 22.51
C GLY A 801 -2.88 32.26 21.17
N GLU A 802 -2.41 33.00 20.16
CA GLU A 802 -2.84 32.89 18.77
C GLU A 802 -1.71 32.30 17.91
N THR A 803 -1.97 31.15 17.28
CA THR A 803 -1.08 30.54 16.28
C THR A 803 -1.80 30.46 14.92
N THR A 804 -1.10 30.77 13.83
CA THR A 804 -1.62 30.63 12.46
C THR A 804 -0.68 29.80 11.60
N PHE A 805 -1.25 28.87 10.83
CA PHE A 805 -0.57 28.22 9.71
C PHE A 805 -1.20 28.70 8.40
N TYR A 806 -0.40 29.24 7.48
CA TYR A 806 -0.89 29.85 6.24
C TYR A 806 -0.20 29.25 5.01
N ASN A 807 -0.95 28.69 4.06
CA ASN A 807 -0.36 28.06 2.86
C ASN A 807 0.67 26.96 3.19
N VAL A 808 0.37 26.11 4.17
CA VAL A 808 1.22 24.97 4.57
C VAL A 808 0.68 23.68 3.93
N SER A 809 1.52 23.01 3.13
CA SER A 809 1.16 21.77 2.42
C SER A 809 2.01 20.59 2.91
N SER A 810 1.42 19.40 3.06
CA SER A 810 2.14 18.18 3.45
C SER A 810 1.74 16.96 2.60
N SER A 811 2.73 16.34 1.96
CA SER A 811 2.61 15.00 1.34
C SER A 811 3.16 13.89 2.25
N VAL A 812 3.62 14.23 3.46
CA VAL A 812 4.24 13.30 4.42
C VAL A 812 3.28 12.17 4.81
N ALA A 813 3.65 10.93 4.51
CA ALA A 813 2.95 9.77 5.06
C ALA A 813 3.36 9.54 6.51
N VAL A 814 2.40 9.56 7.43
CA VAL A 814 2.61 9.47 8.88
C VAL A 814 2.12 8.11 9.37
N SER A 815 3.03 7.23 9.83
CA SER A 815 2.72 5.89 10.35
C SER A 815 3.20 5.79 11.80
N ALA A 816 2.30 6.04 12.75
CA ALA A 816 2.71 6.57 14.05
C ALA A 816 2.86 5.57 15.20
N SER A 817 3.59 6.04 16.23
CA SER A 817 3.68 5.43 17.56
C SER A 817 3.22 6.41 18.67
N ALA A 818 2.29 7.32 18.37
CA ALA A 818 1.85 8.42 19.25
C ALA A 818 0.37 8.27 19.69
N ALA A 819 0.03 8.86 20.84
CA ALA A 819 -1.26 8.66 21.51
C ALA A 819 -2.40 9.59 21.02
N ASP A 820 -2.05 10.69 20.35
CA ASP A 820 -2.93 11.58 19.59
C ASP A 820 -2.16 12.01 18.33
N LEU A 821 -2.79 12.06 17.16
CA LEU A 821 -2.06 12.12 15.88
C LEU A 821 -2.75 12.95 14.80
N GLY A 822 -2.05 13.94 14.26
CA GLY A 822 -2.44 14.61 13.01
C GLY A 822 -1.34 14.54 11.96
N GLY A 823 -1.69 14.63 10.68
CA GLY A 823 -0.71 14.71 9.59
C GLY A 823 0.18 15.96 9.67
N LEU A 824 -0.34 17.08 10.21
CA LEU A 824 0.43 18.28 10.51
C LEU A 824 0.74 18.41 12.00
N VAL A 825 -0.27 18.29 12.88
CA VAL A 825 -0.13 18.55 14.33
C VAL A 825 -0.73 17.44 15.19
N GLY A 826 -0.01 17.00 16.22
CA GLY A 826 -0.50 16.04 17.20
C GLY A 826 -1.62 16.61 18.07
N ILE A 827 -1.28 17.57 18.94
CA ILE A 827 -2.20 18.11 19.95
C ILE A 827 -2.16 19.64 20.06
N MET A 828 -3.33 20.26 20.23
CA MET A 828 -3.49 21.65 20.65
C MET A 828 -3.96 21.69 22.11
N LYS A 829 -3.24 22.40 22.98
CA LYS A 829 -3.50 22.39 24.43
C LYS A 829 -4.50 23.46 24.91
N GLU A 830 -4.39 24.67 24.38
CA GLU A 830 -5.24 25.83 24.70
C GLU A 830 -4.98 26.95 23.67
N GLY A 831 -5.78 28.02 23.69
CA GLY A 831 -5.62 29.18 22.79
C GLY A 831 -6.45 29.08 21.50
N SER A 832 -6.00 29.76 20.44
CA SER A 832 -6.60 29.69 19.10
C SER A 832 -5.57 29.24 18.06
N LEU A 833 -5.95 28.27 17.22
CA LEU A 833 -5.16 27.76 16.11
C LEU A 833 -5.94 27.87 14.80
N THR A 834 -5.41 28.65 13.87
CA THR A 834 -5.99 28.84 12.54
C THR A 834 -5.15 28.14 11.49
N PHE A 835 -5.68 27.10 10.86
CA PHE A 835 -5.21 26.61 9.56
C PHE A 835 -5.89 27.43 8.47
N ASN A 836 -5.11 28.04 7.58
CA ASN A 836 -5.62 28.82 6.45
C ASN A 836 -4.89 28.39 5.17
N SER A 837 -5.65 27.98 4.15
CA SER A 837 -5.09 27.48 2.89
C SER A 837 -4.12 26.30 3.09
N CYS A 838 -4.38 25.44 4.07
CA CYS A 838 -3.52 24.29 4.39
C CYS A 838 -3.99 23.00 3.71
N PHE A 839 -3.05 22.15 3.30
CA PHE A 839 -3.33 20.97 2.48
C PHE A 839 -2.58 19.72 2.98
N THR A 840 -3.27 18.58 3.07
CA THR A 840 -2.66 17.28 3.41
C THR A 840 -2.99 16.21 2.36
N SER A 841 -2.00 15.41 1.98
CA SER A 841 -2.14 14.33 0.98
C SER A 841 -1.45 13.02 1.35
N GLY A 842 -0.46 13.05 2.24
CA GLY A 842 0.11 11.83 2.82
C GLY A 842 -0.89 11.09 3.71
N SER A 843 -0.81 9.76 3.73
CA SER A 843 -1.69 8.92 4.55
C SER A 843 -1.34 9.00 6.04
N VAL A 844 -2.35 9.02 6.90
CA VAL A 844 -2.20 9.02 8.37
C VAL A 844 -2.64 7.65 8.91
N THR A 845 -1.68 6.81 9.29
CA THR A 845 -1.90 5.45 9.79
C THR A 845 -1.59 5.36 11.28
N ASN A 846 -2.53 4.82 12.07
CA ASN A 846 -2.37 4.61 13.50
C ASN A 846 -2.92 3.25 13.93
N GLY A 847 -2.02 2.35 14.35
CA GLY A 847 -2.36 1.03 14.87
C GLY A 847 -2.71 1.00 16.37
N LEU A 848 -2.57 2.11 17.09
CA LEU A 848 -2.75 2.18 18.54
C LEU A 848 -4.18 2.53 18.94
N GLU A 849 -4.60 2.11 20.14
CA GLU A 849 -5.79 2.67 20.81
C GLU A 849 -5.49 4.11 21.22
N THR A 850 -6.20 5.07 20.61
CA THR A 850 -5.93 6.52 20.75
C THR A 850 -7.23 7.32 20.84
N GLU A 851 -7.16 8.52 21.44
CA GLU A 851 -8.33 9.40 21.55
C GLU A 851 -8.61 10.13 20.22
N GLY A 852 -7.67 10.91 19.70
CA GLY A 852 -7.86 11.73 18.48
C GLY A 852 -6.87 11.41 17.35
N VAL A 853 -7.40 11.07 16.17
CA VAL A 853 -6.62 10.97 14.93
C VAL A 853 -7.23 11.84 13.82
N GLY A 854 -6.43 12.70 13.18
CA GLY A 854 -6.92 13.61 12.13
C GLY A 854 -6.01 13.72 10.92
N GLY A 855 -6.55 14.14 9.78
CA GLY A 855 -5.73 14.43 8.59
C GLY A 855 -4.77 15.59 8.81
N MET A 856 -5.19 16.62 9.56
CA MET A 856 -4.35 17.76 9.94
C MET A 856 -4.03 17.80 11.43
N LEU A 857 -5.04 17.75 12.31
CA LEU A 857 -4.89 17.86 13.76
C LEU A 857 -5.48 16.63 14.47
N GLY A 858 -4.69 15.96 15.32
CA GLY A 858 -5.20 14.83 16.10
C GLY A 858 -6.24 15.24 17.13
N ARG A 859 -5.87 16.14 18.04
CA ARG A 859 -6.71 16.52 19.18
C ARG A 859 -6.59 17.99 19.58
N ALA A 860 -7.71 18.58 19.97
CA ALA A 860 -7.80 19.89 20.62
C ALA A 860 -8.40 19.74 22.03
N LEU A 861 -7.62 20.11 23.04
CA LEU A 861 -7.98 20.00 24.46
C LEU A 861 -9.02 21.06 24.90
N PRO A 862 -9.51 21.01 26.16
CA PRO A 862 -10.51 21.95 26.65
C PRO A 862 -10.10 23.42 26.55
N ASN A 863 -11.01 24.25 26.03
CA ASN A 863 -10.86 25.69 25.78
C ASN A 863 -9.96 26.06 24.58
N ALA A 864 -9.63 25.09 23.71
CA ALA A 864 -9.04 25.35 22.40
C ALA A 864 -10.10 25.79 21.37
N HIS A 865 -9.77 26.80 20.55
CA HIS A 865 -10.54 27.24 19.39
C HIS A 865 -9.77 26.92 18.11
N VAL A 866 -10.35 26.10 17.22
CA VAL A 866 -9.70 25.65 15.98
C VAL A 866 -10.48 26.14 14.76
N VAL A 867 -9.78 26.75 13.81
CA VAL A 867 -10.35 27.17 12.52
C VAL A 867 -9.61 26.49 11.37
N PHE A 868 -10.37 25.91 10.45
CA PHE A 868 -9.90 25.46 9.13
C PHE A 868 -10.58 26.34 8.08
N GLN A 869 -9.79 27.16 7.39
CA GLN A 869 -10.24 28.11 6.37
C GLN A 869 -9.57 27.77 5.03
N ASP A 870 -10.35 27.47 3.99
CA ASP A 870 -9.84 27.06 2.67
C ASP A 870 -8.88 25.84 2.71
N CYS A 871 -9.09 24.92 3.67
CA CYS A 871 -8.21 23.77 3.93
C CYS A 871 -8.73 22.46 3.34
N ALA A 872 -7.83 21.53 2.99
CA ALA A 872 -8.25 20.22 2.47
C ALA A 872 -7.36 19.03 2.87
N ASN A 873 -8.00 17.91 3.19
CA ASN A 873 -7.32 16.61 3.29
C ASN A 873 -7.70 15.69 2.13
N THR A 874 -6.69 15.05 1.55
CA THR A 874 -6.81 14.07 0.47
C THR A 874 -6.15 12.73 0.82
N GLY A 875 -5.36 12.68 1.89
CA GLY A 875 -4.68 11.47 2.36
C GLY A 875 -5.62 10.55 3.15
N ASN A 876 -5.51 9.23 2.93
CA ASN A 876 -6.30 8.25 3.67
C ASN A 876 -5.91 8.20 5.15
N ILE A 877 -6.89 8.07 6.04
CA ILE A 877 -6.72 7.97 7.49
C ILE A 877 -7.07 6.54 7.93
N GLN A 878 -6.06 5.75 8.28
CA GLN A 878 -6.19 4.35 8.66
C GLN A 878 -5.95 4.20 10.17
N ALA A 879 -7.00 4.39 10.97
CA ALA A 879 -6.93 4.37 12.42
C ALA A 879 -7.91 3.34 13.04
N PRO A 880 -7.84 2.04 12.66
CA PRO A 880 -8.84 1.02 12.98
C PRO A 880 -9.00 0.71 14.48
N ASN A 881 -8.09 1.21 15.33
CA ASN A 881 -8.15 1.07 16.80
C ASN A 881 -8.50 2.39 17.54
N ALA A 882 -8.52 3.53 16.83
CA ALA A 882 -8.75 4.85 17.42
C ALA A 882 -10.24 5.15 17.67
N THR A 883 -10.51 5.89 18.75
CA THR A 883 -11.90 6.13 19.20
C THR A 883 -12.55 7.37 18.61
N ARG A 884 -11.81 8.36 18.12
CA ARG A 884 -12.34 9.59 17.49
C ARG A 884 -11.46 10.00 16.31
N VAL A 885 -11.99 9.94 15.09
CA VAL A 885 -11.21 10.08 13.85
C VAL A 885 -11.87 11.02 12.85
N GLY A 886 -11.13 11.96 12.25
CA GLY A 886 -11.74 12.88 11.28
C GLY A 886 -10.82 13.37 10.16
N GLY A 887 -11.41 13.68 9.00
CA GLY A 887 -10.65 14.05 7.79
C GLY A 887 -9.73 15.25 7.97
N LEU A 888 -10.09 16.20 8.85
CA LEU A 888 -9.26 17.33 9.23
C LEU A 888 -8.88 17.27 10.73
N LEU A 889 -9.84 16.95 11.60
CA LEU A 889 -9.70 16.95 13.06
C LEU A 889 -10.22 15.66 13.71
N GLY A 890 -9.42 14.99 14.53
CA GLY A 890 -9.87 13.81 15.27
C GLY A 890 -10.88 14.14 16.37
N PHE A 891 -10.49 15.01 17.30
CA PHE A 891 -11.31 15.34 18.48
C PHE A 891 -11.10 16.78 19.00
N ALA A 892 -12.15 17.58 19.17
CA ALA A 892 -12.15 18.78 20.01
C ALA A 892 -13.04 18.63 21.26
N GLY A 893 -12.43 18.61 22.45
CA GLY A 893 -13.22 18.66 23.70
C GLY A 893 -12.54 18.10 24.95
N ASN A 894 -13.40 17.63 25.88
CA ASN A 894 -13.00 16.94 27.11
C ASN A 894 -13.44 15.47 27.04
N ALA A 895 -12.54 14.53 27.33
CA ALA A 895 -12.87 13.11 27.43
C ALA A 895 -13.94 12.83 28.50
N ASN A 896 -13.91 13.61 29.60
CA ASN A 896 -14.72 13.36 30.81
C ASN A 896 -16.15 13.94 30.75
N GLY A 897 -16.61 14.45 29.61
CA GLY A 897 -17.99 14.92 29.43
C GLY A 897 -18.37 16.23 30.14
N GLU A 898 -17.44 16.89 30.84
CA GLU A 898 -17.70 18.12 31.59
C GLU A 898 -17.94 19.37 30.71
N SER A 899 -18.13 20.53 31.34
CA SER A 899 -18.38 21.81 30.66
C SER A 899 -17.17 22.35 29.88
N CYS A 900 -16.98 21.82 28.68
CA CYS A 900 -15.96 22.26 27.74
C CYS A 900 -16.41 23.48 26.92
N ALA A 901 -15.49 24.43 26.70
CA ALA A 901 -15.67 25.59 25.83
C ALA A 901 -15.01 25.45 24.44
N SER A 902 -14.40 24.29 24.13
CA SER A 902 -13.72 24.10 22.85
C SER A 902 -14.67 24.20 21.66
N SER A 903 -14.14 24.69 20.55
CA SER A 903 -14.88 25.03 19.33
C SER A 903 -14.07 24.71 18.07
N SER A 904 -14.77 24.29 17.03
CA SER A 904 -14.21 23.90 15.74
C SER A 904 -15.00 24.56 14.60
N GLU A 905 -14.31 25.29 13.72
CA GLU A 905 -14.90 25.94 12.55
C GLU A 905 -14.27 25.40 11.25
N PHE A 906 -15.11 24.86 10.36
CA PHE A 906 -14.71 24.36 9.04
C PHE A 906 -15.34 25.22 7.95
N LEU A 907 -14.51 26.05 7.31
CA LEU A 907 -14.90 27.14 6.42
C LEU A 907 -14.23 26.94 5.06
N THR A 908 -15.02 26.84 3.98
CA THR A 908 -14.51 26.57 2.61
C THR A 908 -13.58 25.34 2.53
N SER A 909 -13.80 24.34 3.40
CA SER A 909 -12.84 23.24 3.66
C SER A 909 -13.42 21.87 3.32
N TYR A 910 -12.57 20.89 2.96
CA TYR A 910 -13.05 19.57 2.52
C TYR A 910 -12.16 18.37 2.89
N ASN A 911 -12.73 17.18 2.77
CA ASN A 911 -12.00 15.91 2.81
C ASN A 911 -12.37 15.01 1.62
N SER A 912 -11.37 14.38 1.02
CA SER A 912 -11.53 13.29 0.04
C SER A 912 -10.76 12.02 0.40
N GLY A 913 -9.97 12.03 1.47
CA GLY A 913 -9.28 10.84 1.98
C GLY A 913 -10.25 9.88 2.67
N ASN A 914 -10.10 8.58 2.46
CA ASN A 914 -10.95 7.57 3.13
C ASN A 914 -10.53 7.41 4.59
N ILE A 915 -11.51 7.21 5.47
CA ILE A 915 -11.36 7.16 6.93
C ILE A 915 -11.82 5.80 7.45
N THR A 916 -10.94 5.13 8.20
CA THR A 916 -11.25 3.89 8.94
C THR A 916 -11.02 4.11 10.43
N ALA A 917 -12.01 3.79 11.26
CA ALA A 917 -11.99 4.04 12.70
C ALA A 917 -12.64 2.90 13.50
N ARG A 918 -12.32 2.82 14.81
CA ARG A 918 -13.04 1.96 15.75
C ARG A 918 -14.31 2.61 16.31
N GLY A 919 -14.23 3.90 16.64
CA GLY A 919 -15.28 4.65 17.33
C GLY A 919 -15.96 5.72 16.47
N MET A 920 -16.02 6.93 16.99
CA MET A 920 -16.60 8.09 16.32
C MET A 920 -15.77 8.46 15.08
N ALA A 921 -16.40 8.60 13.91
CA ALA A 921 -15.71 8.96 12.68
C ALA A 921 -16.49 9.99 11.86
N GLY A 922 -15.80 11.03 11.38
CA GLY A 922 -16.42 12.10 10.61
C GLY A 922 -15.60 12.55 9.40
N GLY A 923 -16.26 12.84 8.28
CA GLY A 923 -15.59 13.34 7.07
C GLY A 923 -14.70 14.58 7.32
N LEU A 924 -15.04 15.45 8.26
CA LEU A 924 -14.24 16.62 8.67
C LEU A 924 -13.77 16.49 10.12
N GLU A 925 -14.69 16.21 11.06
CA GLU A 925 -14.40 16.08 12.50
C GLU A 925 -14.95 14.78 13.09
N GLY A 926 -14.10 14.01 13.79
CA GLY A 926 -14.54 12.77 14.45
C GLY A 926 -15.49 13.03 15.62
N CYS A 927 -15.10 13.90 16.53
CA CYS A 927 -15.85 14.23 17.74
C CYS A 927 -15.64 15.71 18.10
N GLY A 928 -16.71 16.48 18.29
CA GLY A 928 -16.62 17.90 18.65
C GLY A 928 -17.65 18.35 19.67
N TYR A 929 -17.37 19.47 20.34
CA TYR A 929 -18.36 20.18 21.15
C TYR A 929 -19.06 21.25 20.31
N ASN A 930 -18.59 22.50 20.32
CA ASN A 930 -19.24 23.59 19.58
C ASN A 930 -18.74 23.58 18.12
N VAL A 931 -19.41 22.83 17.25
CA VAL A 931 -18.99 22.56 15.86
C VAL A 931 -19.75 23.45 14.87
N ARG A 932 -19.01 24.16 14.00
CA ARG A 932 -19.53 24.91 12.87
C ARG A 932 -18.93 24.41 11.56
N VAL A 933 -19.79 24.01 10.64
CA VAL A 933 -19.44 23.58 9.28
C VAL A 933 -20.14 24.52 8.31
N GLU A 934 -19.42 25.37 7.59
CA GLU A 934 -19.99 26.32 6.65
C GLU A 934 -19.23 26.35 5.30
N SER A 935 -19.93 26.07 4.20
CA SER A 935 -19.28 25.90 2.89
C SER A 935 -18.26 24.75 2.93
N ALA A 936 -18.68 23.53 3.28
CA ALA A 936 -17.76 22.40 3.45
C ALA A 936 -18.26 21.14 2.74
N TYR A 937 -17.37 20.19 2.40
CA TYR A 937 -17.81 18.91 1.86
C TYR A 937 -16.91 17.72 2.19
N ASN A 938 -17.47 16.51 2.04
CA ASN A 938 -16.74 15.26 2.11
C ASN A 938 -17.07 14.36 0.92
N THR A 939 -16.04 13.76 0.31
CA THR A 939 -16.17 12.72 -0.72
C THR A 939 -15.47 11.41 -0.36
N GLY A 940 -14.58 11.41 0.66
CA GLY A 940 -13.93 10.21 1.16
C GLY A 940 -14.88 9.31 1.96
N TYR A 941 -14.69 8.00 1.92
CA TYR A 941 -15.54 7.06 2.65
C TYR A 941 -15.25 7.13 4.16
N VAL A 942 -16.27 6.87 4.99
CA VAL A 942 -16.19 6.88 6.45
C VAL A 942 -16.65 5.53 6.98
N THR A 943 -15.71 4.72 7.47
CA THR A 943 -15.93 3.33 7.91
C THR A 943 -15.67 3.19 9.40
N VAL A 944 -16.68 2.74 10.15
CA VAL A 944 -16.58 2.41 11.58
C VAL A 944 -16.76 0.91 11.80
N SER A 945 -15.81 0.28 12.49
CA SER A 945 -15.68 -1.19 12.53
C SER A 945 -15.63 -1.81 13.94
N GLY A 946 -16.14 -1.14 14.98
CA GLY A 946 -16.18 -1.74 16.32
C GLY A 946 -17.11 -1.07 17.32
N LEU A 947 -17.41 -1.78 18.41
CA LEU A 947 -18.04 -1.21 19.61
C LEU A 947 -17.03 -0.42 20.45
N ALA A 948 -16.98 0.90 20.28
CA ALA A 948 -16.37 1.82 21.23
C ALA A 948 -17.32 2.12 22.40
N ALA A 949 -16.78 2.25 23.63
CA ALA A 949 -17.58 2.50 24.83
C ALA A 949 -18.37 3.82 24.80
N ASP A 950 -17.85 4.82 24.08
CA ASP A 950 -18.48 6.14 23.89
C ASP A 950 -19.57 6.15 22.78
N GLY A 951 -19.70 5.06 22.03
CA GLY A 951 -20.65 4.92 20.90
C GLY A 951 -19.99 4.98 19.51
N PRO A 952 -20.39 4.11 18.56
CA PRO A 952 -19.73 3.97 17.25
C PRO A 952 -20.34 4.91 16.19
N TYR A 953 -20.27 6.23 16.39
CA TYR A 953 -20.98 7.19 15.56
C TYR A 953 -20.25 7.52 14.24
N ALA A 954 -20.81 7.10 13.11
CA ALA A 954 -20.29 7.36 11.77
C ALA A 954 -21.04 8.51 11.09
N GLY A 955 -20.33 9.57 10.69
CA GLY A 955 -20.91 10.78 10.10
C GLY A 955 -20.22 11.21 8.80
N GLY A 956 -20.99 11.55 7.77
CA GLY A 956 -20.41 12.00 6.50
C GLY A 956 -19.65 13.34 6.59
N LEU A 957 -19.94 14.20 7.58
CA LEU A 957 -19.17 15.41 7.88
C LEU A 957 -18.67 15.44 9.33
N VAL A 958 -19.50 15.08 10.30
CA VAL A 958 -19.14 15.10 11.74
C VAL A 958 -19.56 13.79 12.39
N GLY A 959 -18.66 13.05 13.04
CA GLY A 959 -19.00 11.76 13.66
C GLY A 959 -19.98 11.95 14.83
N TRP A 960 -19.56 12.75 15.81
CA TRP A 960 -20.38 13.10 16.98
C TRP A 960 -20.23 14.58 17.35
N ALA A 961 -21.34 15.22 17.72
CA ALA A 961 -21.36 16.61 18.21
C ALA A 961 -22.13 16.77 19.53
N THR A 962 -21.82 17.80 20.32
CA THR A 962 -22.53 18.08 21.57
C THR A 962 -22.64 19.58 21.91
N ARG A 963 -23.72 20.01 22.56
CA ARG A 963 -24.08 21.43 22.80
C ARG A 963 -24.54 22.21 21.57
N GLN A 964 -23.70 22.36 20.55
CA GLN A 964 -24.03 23.12 19.33
C GLN A 964 -23.42 22.50 18.08
N LEU A 965 -24.27 22.15 17.11
CA LEU A 965 -23.85 21.80 15.75
C LEU A 965 -24.54 22.73 14.76
N THR A 966 -23.78 23.50 13.98
CA THR A 966 -24.31 24.28 12.85
C THR A 966 -23.69 23.77 11.55
N VAL A 967 -24.51 23.28 10.63
CA VAL A 967 -24.09 22.86 9.29
C VAL A 967 -24.85 23.68 8.25
N LYS A 968 -24.14 24.49 7.48
CA LYS A 968 -24.70 25.43 6.51
C LYS A 968 -23.99 25.31 5.17
N ARG A 969 -24.74 25.17 4.07
CA ARG A 969 -24.17 25.02 2.71
C ARG A 969 -23.08 23.93 2.72
N ALA A 970 -23.46 22.68 2.93
CA ALA A 970 -22.48 21.61 3.01
C ALA A 970 -23.02 20.33 2.38
N TYR A 971 -22.13 19.46 1.91
CA TYR A 971 -22.58 18.19 1.36
C TYR A 971 -21.65 17.00 1.62
N ASN A 972 -22.22 15.80 1.60
CA ASN A 972 -21.45 14.56 1.59
C ASN A 972 -21.84 13.68 0.40
N THR A 973 -20.83 13.14 -0.30
CA THR A 973 -21.01 12.05 -1.28
C THR A 973 -20.29 10.76 -0.87
N GLY A 974 -19.37 10.84 0.09
CA GLY A 974 -18.62 9.68 0.60
C GLY A 974 -19.51 8.69 1.34
N LEU A 975 -19.34 7.40 1.04
CA LEU A 975 -20.09 6.32 1.66
C LEU A 975 -19.80 6.24 3.16
N VAL A 976 -20.85 6.18 3.99
CA VAL A 976 -20.77 6.07 5.45
C VAL A 976 -21.21 4.66 5.86
N THR A 977 -20.30 3.87 6.41
CA THR A 977 -20.54 2.46 6.79
C THR A 977 -20.28 2.19 8.27
N TYR A 978 -21.12 1.31 8.83
CA TYR A 978 -20.92 0.69 10.14
C TYR A 978 -21.12 -0.82 10.00
N ASN A 979 -20.20 -1.62 10.53
CA ASN A 979 -20.04 -3.02 10.12
C ASN A 979 -20.58 -4.07 11.11
N GLU A 980 -21.13 -3.70 12.27
CA GLU A 980 -21.70 -4.65 13.24
C GLU A 980 -23.23 -4.75 13.18
N VAL A 981 -23.76 -5.93 13.53
CA VAL A 981 -25.16 -6.34 13.28
C VAL A 981 -25.87 -6.75 14.58
N ASP A 982 -25.81 -5.93 15.64
CA ASP A 982 -26.89 -5.86 16.66
C ASP A 982 -26.76 -4.67 17.64
N LEU A 983 -27.25 -3.50 17.25
CA LEU A 983 -27.71 -2.47 18.21
C LEU A 983 -28.92 -1.72 17.65
N THR A 984 -30.01 -1.67 18.42
CA THR A 984 -31.25 -0.96 18.06
C THR A 984 -31.11 0.54 18.27
N GLY A 985 -30.30 1.22 17.45
CA GLY A 985 -30.05 2.66 17.60
C GLY A 985 -29.07 3.27 16.60
N THR A 986 -29.48 3.41 15.33
CA THR A 986 -29.11 4.53 14.42
C THR A 986 -27.71 5.17 14.61
N ALA A 987 -26.64 4.41 14.33
CA ALA A 987 -25.27 4.84 14.58
C ALA A 987 -24.59 5.57 13.39
N ALA A 988 -25.15 5.49 12.18
CA ALA A 988 -24.57 6.06 10.96
C ALA A 988 -25.50 7.10 10.32
N GLY A 989 -24.94 8.21 9.85
CA GLY A 989 -25.68 9.27 9.16
C GLY A 989 -24.87 9.99 8.08
N ALA A 990 -25.53 10.31 6.97
CA ALA A 990 -24.91 10.92 5.79
C ALA A 990 -24.26 12.29 6.04
N ILE A 991 -24.67 13.01 7.09
CA ILE A 991 -24.09 14.29 7.52
C ILE A 991 -23.47 14.16 8.92
N CYS A 992 -24.20 13.56 9.88
CA CYS A 992 -23.75 13.42 11.25
C CYS A 992 -24.20 12.08 11.88
N GLY A 993 -23.37 11.44 12.70
CA GLY A 993 -23.74 10.20 13.39
C GLY A 993 -24.76 10.44 14.50
N ASP A 994 -24.39 11.21 15.54
CA ASP A 994 -25.29 11.64 16.62
C ASP A 994 -24.98 13.06 17.11
N VAL A 995 -26.00 13.72 17.67
CA VAL A 995 -25.85 15.01 18.36
C VAL A 995 -26.44 14.90 19.76
N ALA A 996 -25.57 14.94 20.78
CA ALA A 996 -25.97 14.82 22.17
C ALA A 996 -26.22 16.18 22.84
N ASN A 997 -27.22 16.26 23.72
CA ASN A 997 -27.39 17.33 24.72
C ASN A 997 -27.25 18.77 24.17
N GLY A 998 -27.71 19.04 22.95
CA GLY A 998 -27.40 20.27 22.23
C GLY A 998 -28.38 20.61 21.11
N ASN A 999 -28.24 21.83 20.58
CA ASN A 999 -29.01 22.31 19.44
C ASN A 999 -28.26 21.99 18.14
N ALA A 1000 -28.92 21.31 17.21
CA ALA A 1000 -28.47 21.16 15.83
C ALA A 1000 -29.20 22.15 14.92
N SER A 1001 -28.51 22.68 13.91
CA SER A 1001 -29.06 23.59 12.90
C SER A 1001 -28.50 23.23 11.52
N PHE A 1002 -29.38 22.83 10.59
CA PHE A 1002 -29.01 22.48 9.23
C PHE A 1002 -29.64 23.48 8.26
N SER A 1003 -28.88 23.97 7.27
CA SER A 1003 -29.41 24.90 6.27
C SER A 1003 -28.70 24.76 4.93
N ASN A 1004 -29.44 24.40 3.89
CA ASN A 1004 -28.89 24.13 2.55
C ASN A 1004 -27.83 23.01 2.59
N THR A 1005 -28.13 21.93 3.32
CA THR A 1005 -27.23 20.80 3.55
C THR A 1005 -27.72 19.58 2.76
N HIS A 1006 -26.83 18.90 2.04
CA HIS A 1006 -27.21 17.86 1.06
C HIS A 1006 -26.41 16.58 1.17
N TYR A 1007 -26.96 15.44 0.76
CA TYR A 1007 -26.20 14.20 0.64
C TYR A 1007 -26.64 13.32 -0.51
N LEU A 1008 -25.68 12.54 -1.04
CA LEU A 1008 -25.90 11.61 -2.14
C LEU A 1008 -26.76 10.42 -1.68
N GLU A 1009 -27.71 10.00 -2.51
CA GLU A 1009 -28.68 8.96 -2.17
C GLU A 1009 -28.07 7.63 -1.70
N LEU A 1010 -26.89 7.28 -2.21
CA LEU A 1010 -26.17 6.05 -1.89
C LEU A 1010 -25.19 6.20 -0.70
N SER A 1011 -25.00 7.40 -0.13
CA SER A 1011 -23.97 7.62 0.91
C SER A 1011 -24.36 7.09 2.29
N CYS A 1012 -25.66 7.14 2.64
CA CYS A 1012 -26.23 6.49 3.82
C CYS A 1012 -27.77 6.42 3.67
N THR A 1013 -28.42 5.57 4.47
CA THR A 1013 -29.89 5.48 4.54
C THR A 1013 -30.53 6.60 5.38
N GLN A 1014 -29.75 7.26 6.26
CA GLN A 1014 -30.21 8.27 7.21
C GLN A 1014 -29.43 9.59 7.03
N ALA A 1015 -30.09 10.73 7.25
CA ALA A 1015 -29.51 12.07 7.02
C ALA A 1015 -28.54 12.47 8.13
N ALA A 1016 -29.03 12.45 9.37
CA ALA A 1016 -28.22 12.21 10.56
C ALA A 1016 -28.74 10.93 11.22
N GLY A 1017 -27.91 10.18 11.94
CA GLY A 1017 -28.30 8.87 12.46
C GLY A 1017 -29.51 8.97 13.38
N ARG A 1018 -29.34 9.63 14.54
CA ARG A 1018 -30.38 9.70 15.58
C ARG A 1018 -31.29 10.95 15.52
N LEU A 1019 -31.33 11.67 14.39
CA LEU A 1019 -32.13 12.88 14.21
C LEU A 1019 -32.80 12.95 12.82
N ASP A 1020 -34.11 13.18 12.82
CA ASP A 1020 -34.84 13.67 11.63
C ASP A 1020 -34.42 15.13 11.36
N GLY A 1021 -33.37 15.30 10.57
CA GLY A 1021 -32.71 16.59 10.34
C GLY A 1021 -33.47 17.52 9.40
N ASP A 1022 -34.41 18.31 9.94
CA ASP A 1022 -34.99 19.48 9.26
C ASP A 1022 -33.87 20.36 8.66
N GLY A 1023 -33.94 20.63 7.36
CA GLY A 1023 -32.94 21.42 6.62
C GLY A 1023 -31.85 20.60 5.91
N ILE A 1024 -31.83 19.27 6.05
CA ILE A 1024 -31.01 18.36 5.24
C ILE A 1024 -31.83 17.77 4.07
N THR A 1025 -31.26 17.70 2.87
CA THR A 1025 -31.93 17.17 1.67
C THR A 1025 -31.15 16.03 1.02
N LYS A 1026 -31.80 14.88 0.83
CA LYS A 1026 -31.27 13.76 0.02
C LYS A 1026 -31.34 14.10 -1.48
N GLN A 1027 -30.29 13.82 -2.24
CA GLN A 1027 -30.19 14.13 -3.67
C GLN A 1027 -29.61 12.95 -4.47
N THR A 1028 -29.92 12.86 -5.76
CA THR A 1028 -29.28 11.89 -6.67
C THR A 1028 -27.95 12.42 -7.21
N SER A 1029 -27.15 11.53 -7.81
CA SER A 1029 -25.91 11.88 -8.51
C SER A 1029 -26.13 12.96 -9.56
N GLU A 1030 -27.17 12.82 -10.39
CA GLU A 1030 -27.46 13.68 -11.54
C GLU A 1030 -27.88 15.09 -11.09
N VAL A 1031 -28.52 15.21 -9.93
CA VAL A 1031 -28.83 16.51 -9.32
C VAL A 1031 -27.56 17.14 -8.76
N MET A 1032 -26.79 16.41 -7.94
CA MET A 1032 -25.59 16.96 -7.29
C MET A 1032 -24.48 17.32 -8.28
N GLN A 1033 -24.40 16.64 -9.42
CA GLN A 1033 -23.48 16.90 -10.53
C GLN A 1033 -24.01 17.95 -11.54
N SER A 1034 -25.06 18.71 -11.19
CA SER A 1034 -25.63 19.74 -12.07
C SER A 1034 -25.11 21.14 -11.76
N VAL A 1035 -25.04 21.99 -12.81
CA VAL A 1035 -24.68 23.42 -12.69
C VAL A 1035 -25.65 24.14 -11.76
N ASP A 1036 -26.96 23.90 -11.90
CA ASP A 1036 -28.00 24.51 -11.06
C ASP A 1036 -27.87 24.12 -9.58
N PHE A 1037 -27.38 22.91 -9.28
CA PHE A 1037 -27.10 22.51 -7.91
C PHE A 1037 -25.87 23.23 -7.33
N ALA A 1038 -24.77 23.29 -8.09
CA ALA A 1038 -23.56 23.95 -7.64
C ALA A 1038 -23.74 25.48 -7.50
N ASP A 1039 -24.14 26.15 -8.57
CA ASP A 1039 -24.11 27.60 -8.70
C ASP A 1039 -25.37 28.29 -8.12
N THR A 1040 -26.53 27.59 -8.08
CA THR A 1040 -27.80 28.17 -7.59
C THR A 1040 -28.33 27.54 -6.31
N THR A 1041 -28.26 26.21 -6.15
CA THR A 1041 -28.78 25.54 -4.94
C THR A 1041 -27.83 25.75 -3.78
N LEU A 1042 -26.57 25.32 -3.90
CA LEU A 1042 -25.52 25.63 -2.93
C LEU A 1042 -25.12 27.11 -3.03
N GLY A 1043 -24.65 27.54 -4.21
CA GLY A 1043 -24.18 28.90 -4.50
C GLY A 1043 -22.77 29.20 -3.95
N THR A 1044 -22.28 30.43 -4.15
CA THR A 1044 -20.93 30.88 -3.77
C THR A 1044 -20.54 30.56 -2.30
N PRO A 1045 -19.31 30.09 -2.01
CA PRO A 1045 -18.22 29.71 -2.94
C PRO A 1045 -18.36 28.36 -3.69
N PHE A 1046 -19.47 27.63 -3.65
CA PHE A 1046 -19.60 26.45 -4.52
C PHE A 1046 -19.81 26.81 -5.97
N HIS A 1047 -19.20 25.99 -6.83
CA HIS A 1047 -19.13 26.15 -8.27
C HIS A 1047 -19.12 24.79 -8.96
N PHE A 1048 -19.66 24.73 -10.18
CA PHE A 1048 -19.71 23.48 -10.95
C PHE A 1048 -18.32 22.95 -11.32
N ASP A 1049 -18.05 21.68 -11.00
CA ASP A 1049 -16.82 20.98 -11.37
C ASP A 1049 -16.82 20.61 -12.87
N SER A 1050 -16.58 21.62 -13.69
CA SER A 1050 -16.43 21.51 -15.15
C SER A 1050 -15.18 20.74 -15.59
N ASN A 1051 -14.21 20.51 -14.69
CA ASN A 1051 -12.94 19.84 -14.98
C ASN A 1051 -12.91 18.36 -14.50
N ASN A 1052 -13.97 17.89 -13.84
CA ASN A 1052 -14.08 16.55 -13.24
C ASN A 1052 -13.00 16.25 -12.17
N VAL A 1053 -12.52 17.27 -11.43
CA VAL A 1053 -11.52 17.07 -10.37
C VAL A 1053 -12.10 16.44 -9.10
N ASN A 1054 -13.42 16.46 -8.96
CA ASN A 1054 -14.19 15.95 -7.81
C ASN A 1054 -15.39 15.13 -8.29
N GLY A 1055 -15.25 14.39 -9.39
CA GLY A 1055 -16.32 13.54 -9.93
C GLY A 1055 -17.55 14.33 -10.41
N HIS A 1056 -17.36 15.55 -10.90
CA HIS A 1056 -18.40 16.53 -11.24
C HIS A 1056 -19.23 17.05 -10.05
N PHE A 1057 -18.92 16.67 -8.80
CA PHE A 1057 -19.57 17.22 -7.61
C PHE A 1057 -18.99 18.61 -7.24
N PRO A 1058 -19.77 19.52 -6.63
CA PRO A 1058 -19.43 20.95 -6.57
C PRO A 1058 -18.13 21.25 -5.80
N VAL A 1059 -17.30 22.13 -6.35
CA VAL A 1059 -16.00 22.54 -5.79
C VAL A 1059 -16.00 24.02 -5.42
N PHE A 1060 -14.99 24.50 -4.68
CA PHE A 1060 -14.97 25.88 -4.17
C PHE A 1060 -14.54 26.98 -5.15
N ILE A 1061 -14.21 26.65 -6.41
CA ILE A 1061 -13.66 27.62 -7.37
C ILE A 1061 -14.25 27.44 -8.77
N ALA A 1062 -14.90 28.50 -9.27
CA ALA A 1062 -15.31 28.61 -10.69
C ALA A 1062 -14.17 29.07 -11.61
N ASN A 1063 -13.26 29.88 -11.07
CA ASN A 1063 -12.29 30.65 -11.85
C ASN A 1063 -10.87 30.11 -11.65
N VAL A 1064 -10.55 29.02 -12.34
CA VAL A 1064 -9.16 28.57 -12.54
C VAL A 1064 -8.37 29.71 -13.17
N VAL A 1065 -7.41 30.29 -12.45
CA VAL A 1065 -6.75 31.54 -12.84
C VAL A 1065 -5.76 31.26 -13.98
N ASP A 1066 -5.98 31.91 -15.12
CA ASP A 1066 -5.19 31.69 -16.32
C ASP A 1066 -3.97 32.61 -16.35
N LEU A 1067 -2.78 32.04 -16.11
CA LEU A 1067 -1.51 32.77 -16.03
C LEU A 1067 -1.13 33.48 -17.34
N THR A 1068 -1.72 33.08 -18.48
CA THR A 1068 -1.52 33.74 -19.78
C THR A 1068 -2.26 35.07 -19.89
N THR A 1069 -3.35 35.25 -19.13
CA THR A 1069 -4.24 36.43 -19.22
C THR A 1069 -4.30 37.26 -17.95
N GLU A 1070 -3.98 36.66 -16.80
CA GLU A 1070 -3.99 37.38 -15.52
C GLU A 1070 -2.94 38.50 -15.50
N THR A 1071 -3.38 39.70 -15.15
CA THR A 1071 -2.51 40.86 -15.00
C THR A 1071 -1.69 40.80 -13.73
N ASP A 1072 -2.29 40.38 -12.62
CA ASP A 1072 -1.68 40.36 -11.30
C ASP A 1072 -0.94 39.03 -11.03
N VAL A 1073 0.16 38.84 -11.75
CA VAL A 1073 1.13 37.76 -11.51
C VAL A 1073 2.56 38.30 -11.54
N ILE A 1074 3.27 38.10 -10.44
CA ILE A 1074 4.67 38.47 -10.21
C ILE A 1074 5.50 37.18 -10.28
N ILE A 1075 6.64 37.21 -10.98
CA ILE A 1075 7.62 36.12 -10.98
C ILE A 1075 8.95 36.71 -10.50
N ASN A 1076 9.27 36.46 -9.24
CA ASN A 1076 10.50 36.89 -8.60
C ASN A 1076 11.63 35.90 -8.95
N VAL A 1077 12.25 36.11 -10.12
CA VAL A 1077 13.46 35.40 -10.55
C VAL A 1077 14.66 35.89 -9.74
N VAL A 1078 15.50 34.93 -9.31
CA VAL A 1078 16.72 35.18 -8.55
C VAL A 1078 17.71 36.06 -9.35
N SER A 1079 18.59 36.76 -8.62
CA SER A 1079 19.67 37.61 -9.16
C SER A 1079 20.57 36.88 -10.19
N PRO A 1080 21.35 37.60 -11.01
CA PRO A 1080 22.13 37.02 -12.11
C PRO A 1080 22.96 35.79 -11.69
N GLN A 1081 22.66 34.66 -12.32
CA GLN A 1081 23.17 33.34 -11.95
C GLN A 1081 24.58 33.12 -12.51
N ALA A 1082 25.48 32.49 -11.75
CA ALA A 1082 26.81 32.19 -12.24
C ALA A 1082 26.80 31.08 -13.32
N TYR A 1083 27.64 31.21 -14.34
CA TYR A 1083 27.88 30.16 -15.32
C TYR A 1083 28.67 29.00 -14.71
N THR A 1084 28.05 27.81 -14.66
CA THR A 1084 28.61 26.59 -14.03
C THR A 1084 29.16 25.57 -15.04
N GLY A 1085 29.03 25.82 -16.34
CA GLY A 1085 29.30 24.82 -17.39
C GLY A 1085 28.24 23.71 -17.48
N LYS A 1086 27.14 23.81 -16.73
CA LYS A 1086 25.97 22.92 -16.76
C LYS A 1086 24.70 23.74 -16.96
N ALA A 1087 23.55 23.06 -17.07
CA ALA A 1087 22.25 23.72 -17.04
C ALA A 1087 22.01 24.39 -15.68
N VAL A 1088 21.48 25.62 -15.72
CA VAL A 1088 21.17 26.47 -14.56
C VAL A 1088 19.65 26.54 -14.43
N THR A 1089 19.10 26.10 -13.31
CA THR A 1089 17.65 25.96 -13.11
C THR A 1089 17.21 26.68 -11.82
N PRO A 1090 17.20 28.03 -11.81
CA PRO A 1090 16.85 28.80 -10.62
C PRO A 1090 15.36 28.70 -10.33
N ASN A 1091 14.98 28.36 -9.09
CA ASN A 1091 13.60 28.26 -8.63
C ASN A 1091 13.04 29.68 -8.35
N PRO A 1092 12.09 30.23 -9.15
CA PRO A 1092 11.56 31.57 -8.93
C PRO A 1092 10.31 31.52 -8.03
N SER A 1093 10.18 32.49 -7.12
CA SER A 1093 8.91 32.65 -6.39
C SER A 1093 7.85 33.23 -7.33
N VAL A 1094 6.73 32.52 -7.51
CA VAL A 1094 5.60 32.92 -8.35
C VAL A 1094 4.46 33.36 -7.43
N ILE A 1095 3.94 34.56 -7.63
CA ILE A 1095 2.87 35.13 -6.81
C ILE A 1095 1.72 35.57 -7.72
N VAL A 1096 0.49 35.12 -7.44
CA VAL A 1096 -0.74 35.49 -8.17
C VAL A 1096 -1.70 36.16 -7.18
N LYS A 1097 -2.11 37.41 -7.45
CA LYS A 1097 -3.04 38.17 -6.57
C LYS A 1097 -2.63 38.20 -5.09
N GLY A 1098 -1.31 38.21 -4.83
CA GLY A 1098 -0.73 38.15 -3.49
C GLY A 1098 -0.53 36.76 -2.89
N VAL A 1099 -1.01 35.68 -3.54
CA VAL A 1099 -0.82 34.29 -3.10
C VAL A 1099 0.44 33.70 -3.74
N THR A 1100 1.37 33.19 -2.92
CA THR A 1100 2.55 32.44 -3.39
C THR A 1100 2.14 31.06 -3.90
N LEU A 1101 2.47 30.74 -5.15
CA LEU A 1101 2.18 29.45 -5.76
C LEU A 1101 3.23 28.39 -5.39
N ARG A 1102 2.80 27.14 -5.29
CA ARG A 1102 3.66 25.98 -5.01
C ARG A 1102 4.21 25.39 -6.31
N LYS A 1103 5.52 25.18 -6.38
CA LYS A 1103 6.16 24.47 -7.50
C LYS A 1103 5.73 22.99 -7.53
N ASP A 1104 5.63 22.45 -8.73
CA ASP A 1104 5.18 21.11 -9.16
C ASP A 1104 3.77 20.68 -8.70
N VAL A 1105 3.17 21.37 -7.72
CA VAL A 1105 1.74 21.31 -7.38
C VAL A 1105 0.94 22.32 -8.23
N ASP A 1106 1.12 23.62 -8.03
CA ASP A 1106 0.36 24.66 -8.73
C ASP A 1106 0.93 24.96 -10.12
N TYR A 1107 2.26 24.86 -10.30
CA TYR A 1107 2.94 25.03 -11.59
C TYR A 1107 4.22 24.20 -11.68
N THR A 1108 4.54 23.69 -12.87
CA THR A 1108 5.85 23.13 -13.21
C THR A 1108 6.74 24.18 -13.90
N LEU A 1109 8.05 23.91 -13.96
CA LEU A 1109 9.05 24.79 -14.58
C LEU A 1109 9.72 24.14 -15.79
N GLN A 1110 9.83 24.90 -16.89
CA GLN A 1110 10.67 24.54 -18.04
C GLN A 1110 11.64 25.67 -18.38
N TYR A 1111 12.86 25.32 -18.80
CA TYR A 1111 13.95 26.28 -19.02
C TYR A 1111 14.46 26.25 -20.46
N VAL A 1112 14.81 27.41 -21.00
CA VAL A 1112 15.36 27.59 -22.36
C VAL A 1112 16.59 28.51 -22.31
N ASN A 1113 17.59 28.21 -23.14
CA ASN A 1113 18.90 28.89 -23.21
C ASN A 1113 19.72 28.87 -21.90
N ASN A 1114 19.41 27.95 -20.98
CA ASN A 1114 19.87 28.00 -19.59
C ASN A 1114 21.24 27.34 -19.31
N ILE A 1115 22.11 27.19 -20.31
CA ILE A 1115 23.46 26.61 -20.15
C ILE A 1115 24.54 27.68 -20.29
N ASN A 1116 24.50 28.48 -21.36
CA ASN A 1116 25.56 29.42 -21.70
C ASN A 1116 25.32 30.82 -21.09
N PRO A 1117 26.37 31.64 -20.89
CA PRO A 1117 26.20 33.03 -20.45
C PRO A 1117 25.33 33.84 -21.44
N GLY A 1118 24.37 34.59 -20.90
CA GLY A 1118 23.37 35.35 -21.65
C GLY A 1118 22.00 35.36 -20.96
N THR A 1119 20.97 35.80 -21.69
CA THR A 1119 19.58 35.79 -21.20
C THR A 1119 18.96 34.40 -21.39
N ALA A 1120 18.63 33.75 -20.28
CA ALA A 1120 17.85 32.52 -20.23
C ALA A 1120 16.37 32.82 -19.94
N THR A 1121 15.49 31.85 -20.22
CA THR A 1121 14.05 31.97 -20.02
C THR A 1121 13.54 30.82 -19.18
N VAL A 1122 12.68 31.13 -18.20
CA VAL A 1122 11.90 30.15 -17.43
C VAL A 1122 10.42 30.30 -17.79
N TYR A 1123 9.77 29.17 -18.06
CA TYR A 1123 8.35 29.03 -18.27
C TYR A 1123 7.72 28.47 -17.00
N VAL A 1124 6.86 29.27 -16.38
CA VAL A 1124 5.93 28.86 -15.32
C VAL A 1124 4.71 28.29 -16.01
N ILE A 1125 4.50 26.97 -15.93
CA ILE A 1125 3.40 26.26 -16.60
C ILE A 1125 2.46 25.74 -15.51
N ALA A 1126 1.27 26.29 -15.40
CA ALA A 1126 0.33 25.88 -14.36
C ALA A 1126 -0.11 24.41 -14.52
N THR A 1127 -0.18 23.71 -13.39
CA THR A 1127 -0.50 22.27 -13.30
C THR A 1127 -1.52 21.94 -12.21
N GLY A 1128 -1.74 22.83 -11.25
CA GLY A 1128 -2.63 22.57 -10.10
C GLY A 1128 -4.08 22.96 -10.35
N HIS A 1129 -4.97 22.45 -9.49
CA HIS A 1129 -6.44 22.58 -9.62
C HIS A 1129 -6.97 24.03 -9.68
N TYR A 1130 -6.17 25.03 -9.29
CA TYR A 1130 -6.59 26.43 -9.17
C TYR A 1130 -6.00 27.35 -10.24
N TYR A 1131 -5.05 26.86 -11.07
CA TYR A 1131 -4.31 27.67 -12.05
C TYR A 1131 -4.24 26.97 -13.40
N LYS A 1132 -4.18 27.72 -14.50
CA LYS A 1132 -4.02 27.17 -15.86
C LYS A 1132 -3.17 28.08 -16.76
N GLY A 1133 -2.80 27.56 -17.92
CA GLY A 1133 -1.97 28.29 -18.89
C GLY A 1133 -0.52 28.41 -18.42
N SER A 1134 0.19 29.42 -18.92
CA SER A 1134 1.61 29.63 -18.59
C SER A 1134 2.03 31.10 -18.66
N ARG A 1135 3.12 31.43 -17.99
CA ARG A 1135 3.76 32.76 -18.01
C ARG A 1135 5.27 32.58 -18.09
N LEU A 1136 5.95 33.50 -18.77
CA LEU A 1136 7.40 33.45 -18.95
C LEU A 1136 8.09 34.56 -18.16
N ALA A 1137 9.29 34.27 -17.65
CA ALA A 1137 10.21 35.24 -17.08
C ALA A 1137 11.63 35.01 -17.62
N ALA A 1138 12.46 36.05 -17.56
CA ALA A 1138 13.84 36.01 -18.06
C ALA A 1138 14.83 36.23 -16.91
N PHE A 1139 15.92 35.48 -16.91
CA PHE A 1139 17.04 35.65 -15.99
C PHE A 1139 18.36 35.74 -16.76
N GLN A 1140 19.41 36.25 -16.11
CA GLN A 1140 20.74 36.35 -16.70
C GLN A 1140 21.64 35.25 -16.15
N ILE A 1141 22.38 34.58 -17.04
CA ILE A 1141 23.53 33.76 -16.70
C ILE A 1141 24.79 34.56 -16.99
N VAL A 1142 25.61 34.81 -15.97
CA VAL A 1142 26.82 35.64 -16.04
C VAL A 1142 28.07 34.79 -15.85
N ASP A 1143 29.08 35.06 -16.68
CA ASP A 1143 30.40 34.47 -16.51
C ASP A 1143 31.11 35.09 -15.29
N SER A 1144 32.06 34.34 -14.73
CA SER A 1144 33.02 34.70 -13.67
C SER A 1144 33.72 36.07 -13.83
N SER A 1145 33.71 36.64 -15.04
CA SER A 1145 34.22 37.97 -15.37
C SER A 1145 33.23 39.13 -15.14
N GLY A 1146 32.01 38.87 -14.66
CA GLY A 1146 31.05 39.86 -14.13
C GLY A 1146 30.57 40.93 -15.12
N THR A 1147 30.83 40.77 -16.43
CA THR A 1147 30.64 41.83 -17.43
C THR A 1147 29.67 41.39 -18.53
N SER A 1148 28.51 42.04 -18.62
CA SER A 1148 27.58 41.83 -19.73
C SER A 1148 28.14 42.41 -21.04
N LYS A 1149 28.22 41.58 -22.08
CA LYS A 1149 28.77 41.98 -23.39
C LYS A 1149 27.65 42.54 -24.28
N GLN A 1150 27.51 43.85 -24.29
CA GLN A 1150 26.59 44.55 -25.20
C GLN A 1150 27.11 44.48 -26.64
N SER A 1151 26.23 44.12 -27.59
CA SER A 1151 26.57 44.12 -29.02
C SER A 1151 26.63 45.55 -29.56
N MET A 1152 27.60 45.84 -30.40
CA MET A 1152 27.86 47.16 -30.97
C MET A 1152 27.92 47.07 -32.50
N TYR A 1153 27.09 47.84 -33.19
CA TYR A 1153 27.05 47.96 -34.64
C TYR A 1153 28.09 48.98 -35.12
N ARG A 1154 28.97 48.60 -36.04
CA ARG A 1154 29.93 49.51 -36.68
C ARG A 1154 29.39 50.05 -38.00
N LEU A 1155 29.50 51.36 -38.18
CA LEU A 1155 29.13 52.07 -39.41
C LEU A 1155 30.27 52.94 -39.90
N TYR A 1156 30.55 52.90 -41.20
CA TYR A 1156 31.54 53.71 -41.89
C TYR A 1156 30.89 54.87 -42.67
N ASN A 1157 31.45 56.07 -42.57
CA ASN A 1157 31.02 57.26 -43.32
C ASN A 1157 31.88 57.45 -44.58
N PRO A 1158 31.38 57.18 -45.80
CA PRO A 1158 32.17 57.34 -47.03
C PRO A 1158 32.59 58.78 -47.32
N ASN A 1159 31.96 59.78 -46.70
CA ASN A 1159 32.22 61.19 -46.92
C ASN A 1159 33.30 61.77 -45.98
N GLY A 1160 33.52 61.13 -44.82
CA GLY A 1160 34.50 61.55 -43.80
C GLY A 1160 35.64 60.56 -43.57
N GLY A 1161 35.48 59.29 -43.95
CA GLY A 1161 36.42 58.21 -43.65
C GLY A 1161 36.33 57.65 -42.22
N GLU A 1162 35.36 58.12 -41.44
CA GLU A 1162 35.19 57.78 -40.02
C GLU A 1162 34.43 56.46 -39.83
N HIS A 1163 34.74 55.73 -38.75
CA HIS A 1163 33.93 54.61 -38.26
C HIS A 1163 33.29 54.98 -36.92
N PHE A 1164 31.97 54.80 -36.83
CA PHE A 1164 31.14 55.03 -35.64
C PHE A 1164 30.61 53.70 -35.11
N TYR A 1165 30.38 53.62 -33.79
CA TYR A 1165 29.92 52.42 -33.10
C TYR A 1165 28.73 52.76 -32.21
N THR A 1166 27.61 52.05 -32.37
CA THR A 1166 26.41 52.24 -31.54
C THR A 1166 25.74 50.93 -31.16
N ALA A 1167 25.10 50.90 -29.99
CA ALA A 1167 24.22 49.80 -29.58
C ALA A 1167 22.78 49.96 -30.08
N SER A 1168 22.37 51.17 -30.51
CA SER A 1168 21.01 51.43 -30.96
C SER A 1168 20.80 50.93 -32.39
N THR A 1169 19.74 50.13 -32.57
CA THR A 1169 19.23 49.69 -33.87
C THR A 1169 18.67 50.87 -34.68
N GLU A 1170 18.10 51.85 -34.00
CA GLU A 1170 17.45 53.04 -34.55
C GLU A 1170 18.50 54.01 -35.10
N GLU A 1171 19.58 54.23 -34.35
CA GLU A 1171 20.70 55.07 -34.76
C GLU A 1171 21.47 54.43 -35.93
N ARG A 1172 21.76 53.13 -35.87
CA ARG A 1172 22.32 52.36 -37.00
C ARG A 1172 21.48 52.56 -38.26
N ASP A 1173 20.17 52.33 -38.19
CA ASP A 1173 19.31 52.37 -39.38
C ASP A 1173 18.93 53.80 -39.82
N GLY A 1174 19.06 54.79 -38.94
CA GLY A 1174 19.04 56.21 -39.26
C GLY A 1174 20.29 56.62 -40.06
N LEU A 1175 21.49 56.31 -39.57
CA LEU A 1175 22.75 56.61 -40.24
C LEU A 1175 22.88 55.91 -41.60
N ARG A 1176 22.38 54.67 -41.72
CA ARG A 1176 22.30 53.95 -43.02
C ARG A 1176 21.43 54.68 -44.05
N LYS A 1177 20.29 55.26 -43.63
CA LYS A 1177 19.44 56.10 -44.52
C LYS A 1177 20.14 57.40 -44.93
N LEU A 1178 21.08 57.88 -44.12
CA LEU A 1178 21.95 59.04 -44.41
C LEU A 1178 23.24 58.66 -45.18
N GLY A 1179 23.35 57.42 -45.68
CA GLY A 1179 24.44 56.98 -46.57
C GLY A 1179 25.64 56.33 -45.89
N TRP A 1180 25.60 56.10 -44.57
CA TRP A 1180 26.65 55.33 -43.88
C TRP A 1180 26.57 53.84 -44.24
N LYS A 1181 27.72 53.20 -44.45
CA LYS A 1181 27.81 51.76 -44.68
C LYS A 1181 27.86 51.02 -43.36
N TYR A 1182 26.94 50.10 -43.13
CA TYR A 1182 27.02 49.17 -42.00
C TYR A 1182 28.01 48.06 -42.30
N GLU A 1183 28.88 47.72 -41.35
CA GLU A 1183 30.03 46.82 -41.53
C GLU A 1183 30.00 45.56 -40.66
N GLY A 1184 29.02 45.45 -39.76
CA GLY A 1184 28.95 44.44 -38.67
C GLY A 1184 28.65 45.11 -37.35
#